data_AF-A0A6V7VRL8-F1
#
_entry.id   AF-A0A6V7VRL8-F1
#
_cell.length_a   1.000
_cell.length_b   1.000
_cell.length_c   1.000
_cell.angle_alpha   90.00
_cell.angle_beta   90.00
_cell.angle_gamma   90.00
#
_symmetry.space_group_name_H-M   'P 1'
#
loop_
_entity.id
_entity.type
_entity.pdbx_description
1 polymer ?
#
loop_
_entity_poly.entity_id
_entity_poly.type
_entity_poly.pdbx_seq_one_letter_code
_entity_poly.pdbx_strand_id
1 'polypeptide(L)'
;MMPEKRAQFDKWFEQHKNEPFNLSEQLAAYCTNDVDILMAALIAFRKEFLEVSNGLDVLRESMTIASACMKHFRMNHLKRQHIGIVPEKGYDNVDNQSLLALRFLKWYSEKNMVNIRTAHSENGEKKMGKYKLDGWIKEKKLAIEVNGCCWHGCIKCYPEDDIKLPTGLTAGQQRQKDQQRLNFIKNLGVKVEVYWECEIRAMVSKDYEMRKMFKNYLDDGPINIRSAFYGGRTGPLKLFHKAEPGQKISYYDVTSLYPFINVSTRYPVGHPEVHVINKDVNWTKPEDNTYQLALLKLFIIPPRNIDVPVLPMKIGEDDDERLLFPLCSTCAREHPHGDVKENYCCPHTDQQRGWVSTCTSIELNEALKEGYVVTKLFRVLEFKSYDDTLFRPYISEFMAQKIHSSGFDSAIKGNKEKEDKFMKECLEMFGIKIEREKMEVNKGKRTQAKLCLNNLWGRFSLRNFGLSQCKITDDPNELAKMCDDPSITINAIDELTEDVILINYIKKKDWVEEHDSSNVIISLWTTSAARIHLLHAMQKVVRTPGCQLLYTDTDSLIFSHPDNNCPLELGPHLGQFTDEYPDFDILEYCSGGAKQYGLKLQKKSTPNTEPDYVLKVRGMTLNWDVINNQGLCYENFKKQVFDFTKSDNVPILIKYPNFLRPSIKDGSIITQPLTKIYKPYVGKGIVRPSDFVVLNFGHINNRHPRILL
;
A
#
# COMPACT_ATOMS: atom_id res chain seq x y z
N MET A 1 13.62 -18.11 -23.48
CA MET A 1 14.20 -19.05 -22.51
C MET A 1 15.59 -18.58 -22.12
N MET A 2 16.09 -18.97 -20.95
CA MET A 2 17.49 -18.74 -20.56
C MET A 2 18.44 -19.51 -21.52
N PRO A 3 19.68 -19.04 -21.76
CA PRO A 3 20.59 -19.64 -22.74
C PRO A 3 20.81 -21.14 -22.56
N GLU A 4 21.01 -21.60 -21.32
CA GLU A 4 21.23 -23.02 -21.02
C GLU A 4 19.99 -23.88 -21.29
N LYS A 5 18.81 -23.44 -20.84
CA LYS A 5 17.54 -24.12 -21.14
C LYS A 5 17.25 -24.13 -22.65
N ARG A 6 17.67 -23.10 -23.37
CA ARG A 6 17.60 -23.07 -24.83
C ARG A 6 18.53 -24.09 -25.45
N ALA A 7 19.79 -24.17 -25.03
CA ALA A 7 20.70 -25.19 -25.53
C ALA A 7 20.17 -26.61 -25.29
N GLN A 8 19.57 -26.85 -24.12
CA GLN A 8 18.90 -28.12 -23.81
C GLN A 8 17.69 -28.38 -24.72
N PHE A 9 16.83 -27.37 -24.93
CA PHE A 9 15.70 -27.46 -25.83
C PHE A 9 16.11 -27.64 -27.29
N ASP A 10 17.07 -26.87 -27.79
CA ASP A 10 17.56 -26.94 -29.16
C ASP A 10 18.16 -28.33 -29.41
N LYS A 11 18.92 -28.87 -28.45
CA LYS A 11 19.42 -30.26 -28.50
C LYS A 11 18.28 -31.28 -28.54
N TRP A 12 17.28 -31.13 -27.68
CA TRP A 12 16.10 -32.00 -27.67
C TRP A 12 15.32 -31.89 -28.98
N PHE A 13 15.08 -30.68 -29.47
CA PHE A 13 14.37 -30.41 -30.71
C PHE A 13 15.09 -31.04 -31.90
N GLU A 14 16.40 -30.86 -32.03
CA GLU A 14 17.18 -31.48 -33.11
C GLU A 14 17.12 -33.00 -33.09
N GLN A 15 17.05 -33.61 -31.90
CA GLN A 15 16.92 -35.06 -31.73
C GLN A 15 15.53 -35.58 -32.14
N HIS A 16 14.47 -34.82 -31.86
CA HIS A 16 13.08 -35.31 -31.99
C HIS A 16 12.29 -34.60 -33.12
N LYS A 17 12.90 -33.67 -33.88
CA LYS A 17 12.21 -32.86 -34.92
C LYS A 17 11.54 -33.67 -36.03
N ASN A 18 12.01 -34.90 -36.26
CA ASN A 18 11.47 -35.80 -37.28
C ASN A 18 10.50 -36.84 -36.70
N GLU A 19 10.29 -36.84 -35.38
CA GLU A 19 9.33 -37.74 -34.75
C GLU A 19 7.91 -37.19 -34.93
N PRO A 20 6.91 -38.04 -35.21
CA PRO A 20 5.52 -37.60 -35.28
C PRO A 20 5.06 -37.00 -33.95
N PHE A 21 4.79 -35.69 -33.93
CA PHE A 21 4.32 -34.98 -32.75
C PHE A 21 2.82 -34.67 -32.88
N ASN A 22 1.98 -35.48 -32.23
CA ASN A 22 0.56 -35.18 -32.09
C ASN A 22 0.36 -34.17 -30.96
N LEU A 23 0.26 -32.89 -31.32
CA LEU A 23 0.12 -31.80 -30.36
C LEU A 23 -1.09 -31.99 -29.43
N SER A 24 -2.22 -32.49 -29.94
CA SER A 24 -3.44 -32.66 -29.14
C SER A 24 -3.26 -33.71 -28.04
N GLU A 25 -2.64 -34.84 -28.37
CA GLU A 25 -2.36 -35.90 -27.39
C GLU A 25 -1.33 -35.46 -26.35
N GLN A 26 -0.26 -34.78 -26.78
CA GLN A 26 0.78 -34.28 -25.87
C GLN A 26 0.25 -33.20 -24.94
N LEU A 27 -0.64 -32.32 -25.43
CA LEU A 27 -1.33 -31.34 -24.57
C LEU A 27 -2.25 -32.03 -23.57
N ALA A 28 -3.04 -33.03 -24.00
CA ALA A 28 -3.90 -33.78 -23.08
C ALA A 28 -3.08 -34.49 -22.00
N ALA A 29 -1.99 -35.17 -22.38
CA ALA A 29 -1.09 -35.84 -21.44
C ALA A 29 -0.41 -34.86 -20.47
N TYR A 30 0.04 -33.70 -20.97
CA TYR A 30 0.59 -32.63 -20.13
C TYR A 30 -0.44 -32.13 -19.12
N CYS A 31 -1.66 -31.82 -19.55
CA CYS A 31 -2.73 -31.34 -18.68
C CYS A 31 -3.10 -32.36 -17.60
N THR A 32 -3.23 -33.64 -17.95
CA THR A 32 -3.50 -34.72 -16.96
C THR A 32 -2.38 -34.80 -15.93
N ASN A 33 -1.12 -34.83 -16.38
CA ASN A 33 0.03 -34.89 -15.48
C ASN A 33 0.14 -33.64 -14.59
N ASP A 34 -0.15 -32.45 -15.11
CA ASP A 34 -0.14 -31.20 -14.33
C ASP A 34 -1.20 -31.23 -13.21
N VAL A 35 -2.40 -31.75 -13.50
CA VAL A 35 -3.47 -31.97 -12.50
C VAL A 35 -3.06 -33.01 -11.46
N ASP A 36 -2.45 -34.12 -11.86
CA ASP A 36 -1.97 -35.16 -10.94
C ASP A 36 -0.88 -34.61 -10.00
N ILE A 37 0.06 -33.83 -10.53
CA ILE A 37 1.11 -33.15 -9.75
C ILE A 37 0.46 -32.15 -8.78
N LEU A 38 -0.51 -31.36 -9.24
CA LEU A 38 -1.22 -30.40 -8.39
C LEU A 38 -1.96 -31.11 -7.26
N MET A 39 -2.65 -32.21 -7.53
CA MET A 39 -3.34 -33.03 -6.53
C MET A 39 -2.35 -33.60 -5.50
N ALA A 40 -1.25 -34.20 -5.94
CA ALA A 40 -0.21 -34.73 -5.06
C ALA A 40 0.40 -33.63 -4.17
N ALA A 41 0.67 -32.45 -4.75
CA ALA A 41 1.16 -31.29 -4.03
C ALA A 41 0.13 -30.77 -3.01
N LEU A 42 -1.17 -30.75 -3.35
CA LEU A 42 -2.25 -30.34 -2.46
C LEU A 42 -2.39 -31.29 -1.27
N ILE A 43 -2.28 -32.60 -1.49
CA ILE A 43 -2.31 -33.62 -0.43
C ILE A 43 -1.12 -33.43 0.52
N ALA A 44 0.09 -33.27 -0.04
CA ALA A 44 1.29 -33.01 0.76
C ALA A 44 1.18 -31.71 1.55
N PHE A 45 0.76 -30.61 0.91
CA PHE A 45 0.55 -29.31 1.54
C PHE A 45 -0.48 -29.37 2.67
N ARG A 46 -1.63 -30.03 2.46
CA ARG A 46 -2.65 -30.20 3.50
C ARG A 46 -2.10 -30.96 4.69
N LYS A 47 -1.37 -32.06 4.46
CA LYS A 47 -0.74 -32.85 5.52
C LYS A 47 0.28 -32.04 6.31
N GLU A 48 1.22 -31.38 5.63
CA GLU A 48 2.24 -30.56 6.27
C GLU A 48 1.62 -29.39 7.05
N PHE A 49 0.59 -28.73 6.50
CA PHE A 49 -0.07 -27.64 7.20
C PHE A 49 -0.84 -28.12 8.43
N LEU A 50 -1.51 -29.27 8.37
CA LEU A 50 -2.18 -29.88 9.52
C LEU A 50 -1.20 -30.14 10.67
N GLU A 51 -0.01 -30.67 10.37
CA GLU A 51 1.05 -30.92 11.35
C GLU A 51 1.55 -29.61 11.98
N VAL A 52 1.82 -28.59 11.15
CA VAL A 52 2.34 -27.29 11.62
C VAL A 52 1.31 -26.49 12.40
N SER A 53 0.05 -26.53 11.98
CA SER A 53 -1.03 -25.71 12.55
C SER A 53 -1.72 -26.30 13.77
N ASN A 54 -1.23 -27.45 14.25
CA ASN A 54 -1.83 -28.23 15.33
C ASN A 54 -3.31 -28.60 15.05
N GLY A 55 -3.59 -29.06 13.83
CA GLY A 55 -4.89 -29.62 13.45
C GLY A 55 -5.81 -28.73 12.60
N LEU A 56 -5.33 -27.60 12.05
CA LEU A 56 -6.13 -26.81 11.11
C LEU A 56 -6.11 -27.44 9.72
N ASP A 57 -7.29 -27.83 9.23
CA ASP A 57 -7.43 -28.32 7.87
C ASP A 57 -7.56 -27.14 6.90
N VAL A 58 -6.45 -26.78 6.28
CA VAL A 58 -6.36 -25.60 5.40
C VAL A 58 -7.40 -25.63 4.27
N LEU A 59 -7.71 -26.79 3.70
CA LEU A 59 -8.66 -26.88 2.57
C LEU A 59 -10.11 -26.70 3.00
N ARG A 60 -10.44 -27.15 4.22
CA ARG A 60 -11.81 -27.06 4.75
C ARG A 60 -12.08 -25.72 5.42
N GLU A 61 -11.06 -25.17 6.09
CA GLU A 61 -11.24 -24.07 7.03
C GLU A 61 -10.71 -22.74 6.50
N SER A 62 -9.97 -22.72 5.39
CA SER A 62 -9.34 -21.49 4.89
C SER A 62 -9.04 -21.54 3.39
N MET A 63 -9.86 -20.85 2.59
CA MET A 63 -9.65 -20.73 1.14
C MET A 63 -8.35 -20.03 0.72
N THR A 64 -7.71 -19.28 1.61
CA THR A 64 -6.47 -18.55 1.32
C THR A 64 -5.43 -18.80 2.40
N ILE A 65 -4.15 -18.79 2.02
CA ILE A 65 -3.04 -18.90 2.98
C ILE A 65 -3.13 -17.81 4.07
N ALA A 66 -3.49 -16.57 3.70
CA ALA A 66 -3.66 -15.48 4.66
C ALA A 66 -4.76 -15.75 5.69
N SER A 67 -5.86 -16.41 5.29
CA SER A 67 -6.91 -16.87 6.20
C SER A 67 -6.39 -17.95 7.14
N ALA A 68 -5.64 -18.92 6.61
CA ALA A 68 -5.05 -19.99 7.41
C ALA A 68 -4.07 -19.45 8.45
N CYS A 69 -3.21 -18.51 8.05
CA CYS A 69 -2.28 -17.81 8.95
C CYS A 69 -3.02 -17.05 10.06
N MET A 70 -4.07 -16.30 9.72
CA MET A 70 -4.88 -15.57 10.69
C MET A 70 -5.57 -16.52 11.67
N LYS A 71 -6.11 -17.64 11.18
CA LYS A 71 -6.77 -18.62 12.05
C LYS A 71 -5.78 -19.32 12.97
N HIS A 72 -4.61 -19.76 12.46
CA HIS A 72 -3.51 -20.28 13.30
C HIS A 72 -3.09 -19.26 14.37
N PHE A 73 -2.90 -18.00 13.98
CA PHE A 73 -2.56 -16.92 14.92
C PHE A 73 -3.63 -16.76 16.00
N ARG A 74 -4.92 -16.71 15.63
CA ARG A 74 -6.04 -16.56 16.57
C ARG A 74 -6.18 -17.74 17.54
N MET A 75 -5.92 -18.97 17.08
CA MET A 75 -6.08 -20.17 17.89
C MET A 75 -4.89 -20.39 18.83
N ASN A 76 -3.66 -20.16 18.34
CA ASN A 76 -2.45 -20.61 19.03
C ASN A 76 -1.66 -19.47 19.69
N HIS A 77 -1.84 -18.22 19.25
CA HIS A 77 -0.94 -17.11 19.61
C HIS A 77 -1.66 -15.88 20.19
N LEU A 78 -2.90 -15.61 19.77
CA LEU A 78 -3.65 -14.41 20.19
C LEU A 78 -4.43 -14.65 21.48
N LYS A 79 -4.18 -13.82 22.50
CA LYS A 79 -4.95 -13.82 23.75
C LYS A 79 -6.39 -13.34 23.51
N ARG A 80 -7.35 -13.90 24.26
CA ARG A 80 -8.75 -13.49 24.22
C ARG A 80 -8.91 -12.00 24.55
N GLN A 81 -9.74 -11.27 23.79
CA GLN A 81 -10.05 -9.84 23.98
C GLN A 81 -8.83 -8.89 23.90
N HIS A 82 -7.75 -9.31 23.24
CA HIS A 82 -6.50 -8.53 23.22
C HIS A 82 -6.47 -7.44 22.14
N ILE A 83 -6.87 -7.78 20.91
CA ILE A 83 -6.95 -6.83 19.79
C ILE A 83 -8.42 -6.47 19.55
N GLY A 84 -8.74 -5.17 19.47
CA GLY A 84 -10.08 -4.69 19.14
C GLY A 84 -10.42 -4.84 17.65
N ILE A 85 -11.70 -5.04 17.32
CA ILE A 85 -12.19 -4.93 15.95
C ILE A 85 -12.37 -3.44 15.63
N VAL A 86 -11.76 -2.98 14.53
CA VAL A 86 -11.83 -1.56 14.16
C VAL A 86 -13.16 -1.28 13.46
N PRO A 87 -14.00 -0.34 13.96
CA PRO A 87 -15.25 0.01 13.30
C PRO A 87 -14.99 0.62 11.91
N GLU A 88 -15.76 0.23 10.89
CA GLU A 88 -15.58 0.77 9.53
C GLU A 88 -15.96 2.26 9.43
N LYS A 89 -16.84 2.73 10.32
CA LYS A 89 -17.20 4.15 10.46
C LYS A 89 -16.17 4.96 11.26
N GLY A 90 -15.11 4.32 11.76
CA GLY A 90 -14.11 4.92 12.65
C GLY A 90 -14.56 4.91 14.11
N TYR A 91 -13.65 5.35 14.99
CA TYR A 91 -13.89 5.40 16.44
C TYR A 91 -14.64 6.65 16.90
N ASP A 92 -14.68 7.69 16.07
CA ASP A 92 -15.38 8.94 16.38
C ASP A 92 -16.88 8.76 16.09
N ASN A 93 -17.69 8.66 17.14
CA ASN A 93 -19.15 8.51 17.05
C ASN A 93 -19.90 9.84 17.25
N VAL A 94 -19.18 10.97 17.31
CA VAL A 94 -19.76 12.29 17.61
C VAL A 94 -20.15 12.97 16.29
N ASP A 95 -21.43 12.83 15.93
CA ASP A 95 -22.11 13.53 14.82
C ASP A 95 -21.45 13.34 13.44
N ASN A 96 -21.94 12.34 12.72
CA ASN A 96 -21.50 11.99 11.36
C ASN A 96 -21.99 13.00 10.31
N GLN A 97 -21.47 14.22 10.35
CA GLN A 97 -21.60 15.11 9.21
C GLN A 97 -20.65 14.64 8.10
N SER A 98 -21.21 14.34 6.93
CA SER A 98 -20.39 13.80 5.82
C SER A 98 -19.34 14.81 5.34
N LEU A 99 -18.18 14.33 4.85
CA LEU A 99 -17.17 15.21 4.24
C LEU A 99 -17.74 16.03 3.06
N LEU A 100 -18.74 15.49 2.36
CA LEU A 100 -19.49 16.21 1.33
C LEU A 100 -20.22 17.41 1.93
N ALA A 101 -20.94 17.22 3.03
CA ALA A 101 -21.65 18.28 3.74
C ALA A 101 -20.69 19.34 4.28
N LEU A 102 -19.57 18.95 4.90
CA LEU A 102 -18.56 19.89 5.40
C LEU A 102 -17.98 20.77 4.28
N ARG A 103 -17.58 20.16 3.15
CA ARG A 103 -17.09 20.88 1.97
C ARG A 103 -18.15 21.82 1.40
N PHE A 104 -19.39 21.35 1.31
CA PHE A 104 -20.51 22.14 0.82
C PHE A 104 -20.79 23.35 1.72
N LEU A 105 -20.84 23.16 3.04
CA LEU A 105 -21.07 24.24 3.99
C LEU A 105 -19.92 25.24 3.98
N LYS A 106 -18.66 24.79 3.89
CA LYS A 106 -17.51 25.69 3.73
C LYS A 106 -17.60 26.52 2.45
N TRP A 107 -17.95 25.90 1.33
CA TRP A 107 -18.22 26.60 0.07
C TRP A 107 -19.37 27.59 0.20
N TYR A 108 -20.49 27.19 0.81
CA TYR A 108 -21.66 28.05 0.99
C TYR A 108 -21.32 29.26 1.86
N SER A 109 -20.57 29.05 2.95
CA SER A 109 -20.11 30.08 3.87
C SER A 109 -19.32 31.16 3.14
N GLU A 110 -18.34 30.79 2.33
CA GLU A 110 -17.52 31.73 1.57
C GLU A 110 -18.29 32.38 0.42
N LYS A 111 -19.05 31.60 -0.35
CA LYS A 111 -19.82 32.10 -1.50
C LYS A 111 -20.86 33.15 -1.08
N ASN A 112 -21.48 32.96 0.09
CA ASN A 112 -22.53 33.84 0.61
C ASN A 112 -22.03 34.82 1.68
N MET A 113 -20.72 34.80 2.01
CA MET A 113 -20.11 35.59 3.08
C MET A 113 -20.87 35.49 4.42
N VAL A 114 -21.23 34.27 4.81
CA VAL A 114 -21.95 33.97 6.07
C VAL A 114 -21.14 33.07 6.96
N ASN A 115 -21.26 33.23 8.28
CA ASN A 115 -20.71 32.28 9.23
C ASN A 115 -21.69 31.11 9.43
N ILE A 116 -21.19 29.88 9.29
CA ILE A 116 -22.00 28.66 9.45
C ILE A 116 -21.45 27.88 10.64
N ARG A 117 -22.32 27.63 11.62
CA ARG A 117 -22.05 26.70 12.71
C ARG A 117 -22.32 25.27 12.23
N THR A 118 -21.33 24.39 12.37
CA THR A 118 -21.33 22.98 11.94
C THR A 118 -20.92 22.05 13.09
N ALA A 119 -20.79 20.74 12.83
CA ALA A 119 -20.28 19.77 13.80
C ALA A 119 -18.87 20.07 14.33
N HIS A 120 -18.08 20.88 13.62
CA HIS A 120 -16.68 21.19 13.97
C HIS A 120 -16.48 22.58 14.56
N SER A 121 -17.56 23.34 14.75
CA SER A 121 -17.51 24.60 15.52
C SER A 121 -17.26 24.32 17.01
N GLU A 122 -16.68 25.26 17.76
CA GLU A 122 -16.36 25.10 19.19
C GLU A 122 -17.55 24.63 20.06
N ASN A 123 -18.78 24.96 19.66
CA ASN A 123 -20.01 24.57 20.35
C ASN A 123 -20.73 23.37 19.69
N GLY A 124 -20.10 22.69 18.72
CA GLY A 124 -20.69 21.63 17.90
C GLY A 124 -21.91 22.09 17.08
N GLU A 125 -22.69 21.13 16.58
CA GLU A 125 -23.92 21.40 15.83
C GLU A 125 -24.95 22.18 16.65
N LYS A 126 -25.74 23.03 15.99
CA LYS A 126 -26.86 23.71 16.67
C LYS A 126 -27.97 22.70 16.94
N LYS A 127 -28.27 22.47 18.22
CA LYS A 127 -29.47 21.75 18.64
C LYS A 127 -30.71 22.67 18.54
N MET A 128 -31.77 22.15 17.93
CA MET A 128 -33.09 22.76 17.83
C MET A 128 -34.16 21.75 18.27
N GLY A 129 -34.67 21.92 19.49
CA GLY A 129 -35.42 20.87 20.19
C GLY A 129 -34.57 19.61 20.37
N LYS A 130 -35.09 18.46 19.91
CA LYS A 130 -34.38 17.17 19.95
C LYS A 130 -33.46 16.90 18.76
N TYR A 131 -33.46 17.77 17.75
CA TYR A 131 -32.72 17.56 16.50
C TYR A 131 -31.45 18.42 16.46
N LYS A 132 -30.41 17.90 15.81
CA LYS A 132 -29.23 18.68 15.40
C LYS A 132 -29.40 19.12 13.94
N LEU A 133 -28.78 20.24 13.60
CA LEU A 133 -28.79 20.82 12.26
C LEU A 133 -27.38 20.72 11.67
N ASP A 134 -27.28 20.32 10.39
CA ASP A 134 -26.00 20.20 9.69
C ASP A 134 -25.26 21.55 9.61
N GLY A 135 -25.98 22.62 9.23
CA GLY A 135 -25.44 23.97 9.15
C GLY A 135 -26.41 25.01 9.73
N TRP A 136 -25.90 25.90 10.58
CA TRP A 136 -26.71 26.98 11.18
C TRP A 136 -26.11 28.36 10.93
N ILE A 137 -26.91 29.24 10.29
CA ILE A 137 -26.58 30.65 10.05
C ILE A 137 -27.45 31.49 10.99
N LYS A 138 -26.82 32.04 12.03
CA LYS A 138 -27.53 32.75 13.12
C LYS A 138 -28.20 34.03 12.61
N GLU A 139 -27.51 34.78 11.77
CA GLU A 139 -27.93 36.10 11.28
C GLU A 139 -29.20 36.01 10.43
N LYS A 140 -29.35 34.92 9.67
CA LYS A 140 -30.47 34.69 8.76
C LYS A 140 -31.57 33.79 9.36
N LYS A 141 -31.38 33.30 10.60
CA LYS A 141 -32.19 32.20 11.19
C LYS A 141 -32.43 31.06 10.20
N LEU A 142 -31.36 30.65 9.51
CA LEU A 142 -31.40 29.68 8.42
C LEU A 142 -30.64 28.41 8.83
N ALA A 143 -31.32 27.27 8.73
CA ALA A 143 -30.72 25.95 8.78
C ALA A 143 -30.47 25.43 7.35
N ILE A 144 -29.27 24.91 7.11
CA ILE A 144 -28.90 24.21 5.88
C ILE A 144 -28.78 22.73 6.25
N GLU A 145 -29.49 21.88 5.53
CA GLU A 145 -29.50 20.43 5.68
C GLU A 145 -28.90 19.79 4.43
N VAL A 146 -27.96 18.86 4.60
CA VAL A 146 -27.29 18.15 3.52
C VAL A 146 -27.66 16.67 3.59
N ASN A 147 -28.66 16.28 2.80
CA ASN A 147 -29.20 14.93 2.85
C ASN A 147 -28.40 13.97 1.97
N GLY A 148 -27.80 12.95 2.59
CA GLY A 148 -27.26 11.79 1.88
C GLY A 148 -28.37 11.01 1.17
N CYS A 149 -28.20 10.73 -0.12
CA CYS A 149 -29.29 10.19 -0.95
C CYS A 149 -29.76 8.82 -0.48
N CYS A 150 -28.84 7.94 -0.07
CA CYS A 150 -29.13 6.59 0.41
C CYS A 150 -29.71 6.56 1.84
N TRP A 151 -29.39 7.56 2.67
CA TRP A 151 -29.84 7.63 4.06
C TRP A 151 -31.22 8.25 4.21
N HIS A 152 -31.58 9.17 3.33
CA HIS A 152 -32.83 9.94 3.38
C HIS A 152 -33.82 9.61 2.26
N GLY A 153 -33.48 8.66 1.38
CA GLY A 153 -34.35 8.23 0.29
C GLY A 153 -34.62 9.35 -0.73
N CYS A 154 -33.58 9.85 -1.39
CA CYS A 154 -33.76 10.89 -2.42
C CYS A 154 -34.71 10.42 -3.52
N ILE A 155 -35.78 11.16 -3.81
CA ILE A 155 -36.79 10.76 -4.81
C ILE A 155 -36.21 10.55 -6.23
N LYS A 156 -35.09 11.22 -6.55
CA LYS A 156 -34.37 11.05 -7.83
C LYS A 156 -33.53 9.78 -7.89
N CYS A 157 -33.01 9.31 -6.76
CA CYS A 157 -32.09 8.17 -6.68
C CYS A 157 -32.76 6.88 -6.17
N TYR A 158 -33.82 7.04 -5.37
CA TYR A 158 -34.62 6.00 -4.71
C TYR A 158 -36.11 6.34 -4.91
N PRO A 159 -36.64 6.20 -6.13
CA PRO A 159 -37.98 6.68 -6.47
C PRO A 159 -39.08 5.86 -5.81
N GLU A 160 -38.86 4.57 -5.58
CA GLU A 160 -39.84 3.67 -4.98
C GLU A 160 -39.86 3.81 -3.43
N ASP A 161 -41.03 3.58 -2.82
CA ASP A 161 -41.28 3.84 -1.40
C ASP A 161 -40.91 2.66 -0.48
N ASP A 162 -40.92 1.45 -1.03
CA ASP A 162 -40.71 0.17 -0.35
C ASP A 162 -39.23 -0.24 -0.26
N ILE A 163 -38.34 0.41 -1.03
CA ILE A 163 -36.90 0.18 -0.97
C ILE A 163 -36.39 0.36 0.46
N LYS A 164 -35.77 -0.69 1.02
CA LYS A 164 -35.18 -0.67 2.36
C LYS A 164 -33.84 0.07 2.36
N LEU A 165 -33.75 1.11 3.17
CA LEU A 165 -32.57 1.98 3.34
C LEU A 165 -31.63 1.43 4.43
N PRO A 166 -30.37 1.91 4.53
CA PRO A 166 -29.43 1.41 5.55
C PRO A 166 -29.83 1.84 6.97
N THR A 167 -30.82 2.73 7.10
CA THR A 167 -31.48 3.06 8.37
C THR A 167 -32.39 1.92 8.89
N GLY A 168 -32.65 0.90 8.08
CA GLY A 168 -33.59 -0.19 8.37
C GLY A 168 -35.05 0.12 8.03
N LEU A 169 -35.37 1.38 7.68
CA LEU A 169 -36.70 1.83 7.23
C LEU A 169 -36.83 1.77 5.71
N THR A 170 -38.06 1.77 5.20
CA THR A 170 -38.28 1.97 3.76
C THR A 170 -38.05 3.44 3.37
N ALA A 171 -37.79 3.69 2.08
CA ALA A 171 -37.55 5.03 1.57
C ALA A 171 -38.73 5.98 1.82
N GLY A 172 -39.96 5.52 1.62
CA GLY A 172 -41.18 6.27 1.92
C GLY A 172 -41.31 6.61 3.41
N GLN A 173 -41.08 5.63 4.29
CA GLN A 173 -41.10 5.83 5.75
C GLN A 173 -40.04 6.84 6.20
N GLN A 174 -38.83 6.74 5.66
CA GLN A 174 -37.74 7.64 5.99
C GLN A 174 -38.03 9.07 5.50
N ARG A 175 -38.51 9.24 4.27
CA ARG A 175 -38.95 10.55 3.74
C ARG A 175 -40.04 11.18 4.61
N GLN A 176 -41.02 10.41 5.05
CA GLN A 176 -42.08 10.89 5.95
C GLN A 176 -41.51 11.36 7.30
N LYS A 177 -40.59 10.57 7.89
CA LYS A 177 -39.90 10.91 9.13
C LYS A 177 -39.07 12.19 9.01
N ASP A 178 -38.36 12.35 7.89
CA ASP A 178 -37.57 13.55 7.62
C ASP A 178 -38.47 14.78 7.40
N GLN A 179 -39.59 14.62 6.71
CA GLN A 179 -40.57 15.70 6.55
C GLN A 179 -41.15 16.15 7.90
N GLN A 180 -41.46 15.22 8.80
CA GLN A 180 -41.91 15.54 10.17
C GLN A 180 -40.84 16.31 10.95
N ARG A 181 -39.56 15.90 10.85
CA ARG A 181 -38.42 16.62 11.44
C ARG A 181 -38.31 18.04 10.89
N LEU A 182 -38.35 18.19 9.56
CA LEU A 182 -38.24 19.50 8.90
C LEU A 182 -39.40 20.42 9.27
N ASN A 183 -40.63 19.89 9.32
CA ASN A 183 -41.81 20.65 9.73
C ASN A 183 -41.68 21.12 11.20
N PHE A 184 -41.20 20.26 12.10
CA PHE A 184 -40.94 20.64 13.49
C PHE A 184 -39.95 21.80 13.59
N ILE A 185 -38.83 21.74 12.84
CA ILE A 185 -37.82 22.81 12.84
C ILE A 185 -38.40 24.11 12.27
N LYS A 186 -39.15 24.04 11.15
CA LYS A 186 -39.80 25.20 10.53
C LYS A 186 -40.81 25.86 11.48
N ASN A 187 -41.58 25.08 12.24
CA ASN A 187 -42.54 25.58 13.22
C ASN A 187 -41.88 26.34 14.39
N LEU A 188 -40.58 26.15 14.62
CA LEU A 188 -39.80 26.95 15.58
C LEU A 188 -39.34 28.31 15.00
N GLY A 189 -39.87 28.72 13.85
CA GLY A 189 -39.57 30.00 13.20
C GLY A 189 -38.22 30.02 12.48
N VAL A 190 -37.73 28.86 12.05
CA VAL A 190 -36.45 28.69 11.36
C VAL A 190 -36.70 28.44 9.87
N LYS A 191 -35.99 29.17 9.00
CA LYS A 191 -35.96 28.85 7.57
C LYS A 191 -35.08 27.61 7.37
N VAL A 192 -35.51 26.64 6.58
CA VAL A 192 -34.73 25.42 6.29
C VAL A 192 -34.55 25.26 4.79
N GLU A 193 -33.30 25.14 4.34
CA GLU A 193 -32.90 24.80 2.97
C GLU A 193 -32.25 23.41 2.96
N VAL A 194 -32.74 22.53 2.09
CA VAL A 194 -32.25 21.13 1.98
C VAL A 194 -31.53 20.97 0.65
N TYR A 195 -30.30 20.46 0.69
CA TYR A 195 -29.49 20.14 -0.48
C TYR A 195 -29.21 18.64 -0.50
N TRP A 196 -29.51 17.97 -1.61
CA TRP A 196 -29.27 16.54 -1.74
C TRP A 196 -27.87 16.22 -2.22
N GLU A 197 -27.29 15.11 -1.77
CA GLU A 197 -25.97 14.66 -2.18
C GLU A 197 -25.80 14.61 -3.71
N CYS A 198 -26.77 14.06 -4.45
CA CYS A 198 -26.70 13.98 -5.90
C CYS A 198 -26.70 15.36 -6.58
N GLU A 199 -27.37 16.35 -5.98
CA GLU A 199 -27.44 17.72 -6.47
C GLU A 199 -26.11 18.44 -6.21
N ILE A 200 -25.55 18.29 -5.02
CA ILE A 200 -24.23 18.84 -4.69
C ILE A 200 -23.16 18.26 -5.63
N ARG A 201 -23.18 16.94 -5.87
CA ARG A 201 -22.27 16.29 -6.83
C ARG A 201 -22.41 16.88 -8.23
N ALA A 202 -23.64 17.16 -8.68
CA ALA A 202 -23.90 17.80 -9.97
C ALA A 202 -23.46 19.29 -9.99
N MET A 203 -23.49 20.00 -8.87
CA MET A 203 -22.96 21.36 -8.76
C MET A 203 -21.43 21.36 -8.89
N VAL A 204 -20.75 20.48 -8.14
CA VAL A 204 -19.27 20.34 -8.18
C VAL A 204 -18.78 19.96 -9.57
N SER A 205 -19.52 19.13 -10.30
CA SER A 205 -19.16 18.72 -11.67
C SER A 205 -19.34 19.81 -12.71
N LYS A 206 -20.10 20.88 -12.42
CA LYS A 206 -20.36 21.99 -13.34
C LYS A 206 -19.59 23.27 -12.97
N ASP A 207 -19.40 23.55 -11.69
CA ASP A 207 -18.75 24.76 -11.20
C ASP A 207 -17.25 24.51 -10.92
N TYR A 208 -16.39 25.17 -11.68
CA TYR A 208 -14.93 25.08 -11.53
C TYR A 208 -14.44 25.61 -10.19
N GLU A 209 -14.96 26.75 -9.72
CA GLU A 209 -14.54 27.37 -8.47
C GLU A 209 -14.99 26.54 -7.27
N MET A 210 -16.22 26.03 -7.29
CA MET A 210 -16.70 25.08 -6.27
C MET A 210 -15.80 23.84 -6.22
N ARG A 211 -15.43 23.28 -7.38
CA ARG A 211 -14.54 22.12 -7.45
C ARG A 211 -13.16 22.42 -6.89
N LYS A 212 -12.60 23.59 -7.20
CA LYS A 212 -11.30 24.04 -6.68
C LYS A 212 -11.34 24.20 -5.15
N MET A 213 -12.41 24.79 -4.61
CA MET A 213 -12.61 24.91 -3.17
C MET A 213 -12.75 23.55 -2.47
N PHE A 214 -13.52 22.64 -3.06
CA PHE A 214 -13.66 21.27 -2.54
C PHE A 214 -12.32 20.53 -2.51
N LYS A 215 -11.47 20.73 -3.54
CA LYS A 215 -10.11 20.16 -3.61
C LYS A 215 -9.17 20.76 -2.56
N ASN A 216 -9.33 22.04 -2.20
CA ASN A 216 -8.49 22.75 -1.24
C ASN A 216 -9.01 22.73 0.21
N TYR A 217 -10.12 22.04 0.47
CA TYR A 217 -10.69 21.91 1.81
C TYR A 217 -9.69 21.25 2.78
N LEU A 218 -9.39 21.93 3.88
CA LEU A 218 -8.63 21.37 5.00
C LEU A 218 -9.57 20.52 5.83
N ASP A 219 -9.41 19.20 5.73
CA ASP A 219 -10.24 18.24 6.44
C ASP A 219 -9.90 18.19 7.93
N ASP A 220 -10.70 18.87 8.75
CA ASP A 220 -10.64 18.88 10.21
C ASP A 220 -11.59 17.87 10.87
N GLY A 221 -12.24 17.01 10.06
CA GLY A 221 -13.20 16.01 10.51
C GLY A 221 -12.57 14.78 11.17
N PRO A 222 -13.35 13.71 11.37
CA PRO A 222 -12.88 12.46 11.99
C PRO A 222 -11.64 11.84 11.33
N ILE A 223 -10.96 10.97 12.06
CA ILE A 223 -9.84 10.20 11.52
C ILE A 223 -10.36 9.09 10.60
N ASN A 224 -10.06 9.19 9.31
CA ASN A 224 -10.13 8.03 8.41
C ASN A 224 -8.87 7.19 8.58
N ILE A 225 -8.98 6.10 9.35
CA ILE A 225 -7.83 5.25 9.71
C ILE A 225 -7.13 4.69 8.47
N ARG A 226 -7.89 4.27 7.44
CA ARG A 226 -7.32 3.71 6.20
C ARG A 226 -6.53 4.76 5.39
N SER A 227 -6.79 6.05 5.58
CA SER A 227 -6.00 7.12 4.93
C SER A 227 -4.56 7.17 5.43
N ALA A 228 -4.28 6.71 6.65
CA ALA A 228 -2.93 6.58 7.21
C ALA A 228 -2.22 5.27 6.82
N PHE A 229 -2.91 4.36 6.13
CA PHE A 229 -2.32 3.09 5.71
C PHE A 229 -1.59 3.25 4.37
N TYR A 230 -0.26 3.18 4.43
CA TYR A 230 0.63 3.30 3.28
C TYR A 230 1.50 2.05 3.13
N GLY A 231 1.92 1.77 1.89
CA GLY A 231 2.89 0.71 1.59
C GLY A 231 4.34 1.12 1.86
N GLY A 232 5.27 0.37 1.26
CA GLY A 232 6.70 0.67 1.28
C GLY A 232 7.10 1.86 0.39
N ARG A 233 8.27 2.45 0.70
CA ARG A 233 8.87 3.50 -0.11
C ARG A 233 9.60 2.90 -1.31
N THR A 234 9.19 3.29 -2.51
CA THR A 234 9.80 2.80 -3.76
C THR A 234 10.06 3.93 -4.73
N GLY A 235 11.23 3.97 -5.35
CA GLY A 235 11.51 4.88 -6.47
C GLY A 235 12.98 5.30 -6.57
N PRO A 236 13.38 5.85 -7.72
CA PRO A 236 14.72 6.40 -7.89
C PRO A 236 14.88 7.75 -7.17
N LEU A 237 16.08 7.96 -6.62
CA LEU A 237 16.60 9.25 -6.22
C LEU A 237 17.59 9.80 -7.26
N LYS A 238 18.13 8.91 -8.12
CA LYS A 238 18.92 9.24 -9.30
C LYS A 238 18.52 8.30 -10.43
N LEU A 239 18.50 8.76 -11.69
CA LEU A 239 18.15 7.90 -12.83
C LEU A 239 19.35 7.17 -13.43
N PHE A 240 20.56 7.70 -13.29
CA PHE A 240 21.77 7.05 -13.80
C PHE A 240 22.96 7.32 -12.89
N HIS A 241 23.77 6.28 -12.67
CA HIS A 241 25.04 6.38 -11.97
C HIS A 241 26.02 5.35 -12.54
N LYS A 242 27.25 5.78 -12.81
CA LYS A 242 28.36 4.90 -13.18
C LYS A 242 29.42 5.00 -12.08
N ALA A 243 29.90 3.87 -11.60
CA ALA A 243 30.93 3.83 -10.57
C ALA A 243 32.22 4.51 -11.07
N GLU A 244 32.72 5.46 -10.29
CA GLU A 244 34.02 6.11 -10.51
C GLU A 244 35.17 5.29 -9.90
N PRO A 245 36.44 5.51 -10.30
CA PRO A 245 37.58 4.88 -9.63
C PRO A 245 37.59 5.14 -8.12
N GLY A 246 37.66 4.08 -7.31
CA GLY A 246 37.62 4.15 -5.84
C GLY A 246 36.20 4.20 -5.24
N GLN A 247 35.17 4.03 -6.06
CA GLN A 247 33.77 4.01 -5.66
C GLN A 247 33.12 2.67 -6.04
N LYS A 248 32.23 2.19 -5.17
CA LYS A 248 31.36 1.03 -5.39
C LYS A 248 29.89 1.42 -5.44
N ILE A 249 29.10 0.63 -6.16
CA ILE A 249 27.65 0.62 -6.07
C ILE A 249 27.24 -0.68 -5.39
N SER A 250 26.46 -0.58 -4.32
CA SER A 250 25.95 -1.73 -3.56
C SER A 250 24.43 -1.80 -3.62
N TYR A 251 23.89 -3.02 -3.65
CA TYR A 251 22.46 -3.29 -3.60
C TYR A 251 22.16 -4.18 -2.42
N TYR A 252 21.66 -3.58 -1.34
CA TYR A 252 21.37 -4.28 -0.09
C TYR A 252 19.87 -4.45 0.12
N ASP A 253 19.48 -5.63 0.63
CA ASP A 253 18.11 -6.02 0.97
C ASP A 253 18.03 -6.39 2.46
N VAL A 254 16.96 -5.99 3.15
CA VAL A 254 16.73 -6.35 4.55
C VAL A 254 16.21 -7.78 4.64
N THR A 255 16.95 -8.63 5.34
CA THR A 255 16.55 -10.02 5.59
C THR A 255 15.23 -10.07 6.34
N SER A 256 14.14 -10.38 5.62
CA SER A 256 12.79 -10.54 6.19
C SER A 256 12.31 -9.31 6.99
N LEU A 257 12.26 -8.14 6.35
CA LEU A 257 11.84 -6.87 6.94
C LEU A 257 10.55 -6.97 7.78
N TYR A 258 9.42 -7.39 7.20
CA TYR A 258 8.16 -7.39 7.97
C TYR A 258 8.16 -8.35 9.17
N PRO A 259 8.68 -9.59 9.07
CA PRO A 259 8.91 -10.43 10.25
C PRO A 259 9.79 -9.77 11.31
N PHE A 260 10.89 -9.11 10.93
CA PHE A 260 11.75 -8.36 11.86
C PHE A 260 10.96 -7.28 12.59
N ILE A 261 10.20 -6.49 11.85
CA ILE A 261 9.36 -5.41 12.38
C ILE A 261 8.31 -5.98 13.33
N ASN A 262 7.65 -7.08 12.99
CA ASN A 262 6.65 -7.71 13.84
C ASN A 262 7.22 -8.21 15.19
N VAL A 263 8.50 -8.60 15.24
CA VAL A 263 9.17 -9.04 16.48
C VAL A 263 9.68 -7.87 17.33
N SER A 264 10.13 -6.79 16.67
CA SER A 264 10.80 -5.66 17.31
C SER A 264 9.87 -4.48 17.65
N THR A 265 8.66 -4.45 17.09
CA THR A 265 7.74 -3.32 17.23
C THR A 265 6.76 -3.48 18.38
N ARG A 266 6.55 -2.38 19.11
CA ARG A 266 5.45 -2.19 20.06
C ARG A 266 4.13 -1.95 19.33
N TYR A 267 3.16 -2.83 19.49
CA TYR A 267 1.84 -2.67 18.85
C TYR A 267 0.80 -2.07 19.80
N PRO A 268 -0.05 -1.13 19.34
CA PRO A 268 -1.23 -0.73 20.09
C PRO A 268 -2.24 -1.87 20.14
N VAL A 269 -2.86 -2.07 21.31
CA VAL A 269 -3.86 -3.13 21.53
C VAL A 269 -5.11 -2.56 22.21
N GLY A 270 -6.21 -3.33 22.19
CA GLY A 270 -7.52 -2.86 22.65
C GLY A 270 -8.16 -1.79 21.75
N HIS A 271 -8.97 -0.93 22.35
CA HIS A 271 -9.63 0.20 21.68
C HIS A 271 -9.02 1.53 22.15
N PRO A 272 -8.92 2.55 21.28
CA PRO A 272 -8.39 3.85 21.64
C PRO A 272 -9.41 4.72 22.39
N GLU A 273 -8.90 5.67 23.15
CA GLU A 273 -9.64 6.85 23.58
C GLU A 273 -9.65 7.89 22.45
N VAL A 274 -10.81 8.51 22.21
CA VAL A 274 -11.00 9.49 21.13
C VAL A 274 -10.90 10.89 21.71
N HIS A 275 -9.98 11.69 21.20
CA HIS A 275 -9.81 13.10 21.56
C HIS A 275 -10.19 14.02 20.40
N VAL A 276 -11.16 14.90 20.65
CA VAL A 276 -11.61 15.95 19.72
C VAL A 276 -11.04 17.29 20.18
N ILE A 277 -9.92 17.72 19.59
CA ILE A 277 -9.10 18.82 20.12
C ILE A 277 -9.27 20.10 19.30
N ASN A 278 -9.10 20.01 17.97
CA ASN A 278 -9.14 21.14 17.02
C ASN A 278 -8.45 22.43 17.52
N LYS A 279 -7.17 22.33 17.90
CA LYS A 279 -6.40 23.41 18.52
C LYS A 279 -5.12 23.71 17.74
N ASP A 280 -4.78 25.00 17.64
CA ASP A 280 -3.49 25.42 17.13
C ASP A 280 -2.37 25.05 18.12
N VAL A 281 -1.27 24.52 17.61
CA VAL A 281 -0.12 24.04 18.39
C VAL A 281 1.18 24.49 17.70
N ASN A 282 2.33 24.33 18.37
CA ASN A 282 3.64 24.54 17.77
C ASN A 282 4.57 23.42 18.18
N TRP A 283 4.37 22.23 17.60
CA TRP A 283 5.23 21.08 17.90
C TRP A 283 6.40 21.06 16.92
N THR A 284 7.60 21.11 17.46
CA THR A 284 8.87 21.17 16.72
C THR A 284 9.81 20.05 17.09
N LYS A 285 9.54 19.33 18.19
CA LYS A 285 10.34 18.21 18.68
C LYS A 285 9.45 17.07 19.16
N PRO A 286 9.95 15.82 19.21
CA PRO A 286 9.17 14.66 19.66
C PRO A 286 8.57 14.81 21.07
N GLU A 287 9.22 15.58 21.94
CA GLU A 287 8.75 15.81 23.32
C GLU A 287 7.48 16.65 23.38
N ASP A 288 7.18 17.43 22.33
CA ASP A 288 5.95 18.23 22.22
C ASP A 288 4.73 17.33 21.98
N ASN A 289 4.93 16.13 21.41
CA ASN A 289 3.86 15.16 21.20
C ASN A 289 3.55 14.42 22.51
N THR A 290 2.49 14.81 23.21
CA THR A 290 2.05 14.13 24.45
C THR A 290 1.40 12.76 24.21
N TYR A 291 1.12 12.40 22.95
CA TYR A 291 0.42 11.17 22.57
C TYR A 291 1.37 10.16 21.91
N GLN A 292 2.13 9.44 22.74
CA GLN A 292 3.23 8.58 22.30
C GLN A 292 2.79 7.28 21.62
N LEU A 293 1.57 6.82 21.85
CA LEU A 293 0.97 5.65 21.19
C LEU A 293 -0.40 6.02 20.63
N ALA A 294 -0.40 6.72 19.50
CA ALA A 294 -1.63 7.25 18.94
C ALA A 294 -1.62 7.36 17.42
N LEU A 295 -2.81 7.36 16.83
CA LEU A 295 -3.03 7.83 15.48
C LEU A 295 -3.50 9.28 15.55
N LEU A 296 -2.77 10.20 14.90
CA LEU A 296 -3.02 11.63 15.00
C LEU A 296 -3.46 12.18 13.64
N LYS A 297 -4.40 13.12 13.66
CA LYS A 297 -4.76 13.97 12.53
C LYS A 297 -4.36 15.40 12.84
N LEU A 298 -3.47 15.96 12.03
CA LEU A 298 -2.81 17.24 12.31
C LEU A 298 -2.43 17.97 11.02
N PHE A 299 -2.19 19.27 11.10
CA PHE A 299 -1.60 20.05 10.02
C PHE A 299 -0.08 20.10 10.22
N ILE A 300 0.66 19.58 9.24
CA ILE A 300 2.12 19.45 9.28
C ILE A 300 2.76 20.28 8.18
N ILE A 301 3.89 20.90 8.50
CA ILE A 301 4.74 21.65 7.57
C ILE A 301 6.13 20.99 7.54
N PRO A 302 6.61 20.50 6.39
CA PRO A 302 7.97 19.97 6.27
C PRO A 302 9.03 21.07 6.38
N PRO A 303 10.27 20.74 6.80
CA PRO A 303 11.40 21.65 6.70
C PRO A 303 11.68 22.02 5.24
N ARG A 304 12.28 23.19 5.00
CA ARG A 304 12.69 23.62 3.65
C ARG A 304 13.87 22.82 3.09
N ASN A 305 14.71 22.30 3.96
CA ASN A 305 15.87 21.50 3.60
C ASN A 305 15.96 20.28 4.51
N ILE A 306 15.96 19.10 3.90
CA ILE A 306 16.09 17.79 4.55
C ILE A 306 16.70 16.83 3.53
N ASP A 307 17.50 15.89 4.03
CA ASP A 307 18.17 14.88 3.24
C ASP A 307 17.20 13.79 2.76
N VAL A 308 16.36 13.27 3.66
CA VAL A 308 15.35 12.24 3.36
C VAL A 308 13.99 12.66 3.91
N PRO A 309 13.01 13.00 3.05
CA PRO A 309 11.65 13.29 3.50
C PRO A 309 11.03 12.12 4.26
N VAL A 310 10.31 12.41 5.35
CA VAL A 310 9.83 11.40 6.32
C VAL A 310 8.38 11.01 6.09
N LEU A 311 7.46 11.99 6.10
CA LEU A 311 6.04 11.68 6.10
C LEU A 311 5.49 11.40 4.70
N PRO A 312 4.71 10.32 4.54
CA PRO A 312 4.05 9.99 3.28
C PRO A 312 2.81 10.85 3.03
N MET A 313 2.44 10.97 1.77
CA MET A 313 1.18 11.52 1.30
C MET A 313 0.69 10.74 0.07
N LYS A 314 -0.61 10.47 0.02
CA LYS A 314 -1.29 9.97 -1.19
C LYS A 314 -1.83 11.15 -2.00
N ILE A 315 -1.49 11.20 -3.28
CA ILE A 315 -2.01 12.21 -4.22
C ILE A 315 -2.52 11.51 -5.47
N GLY A 316 -3.78 11.75 -5.81
CA GLY A 316 -4.47 11.18 -6.96
C GLY A 316 -5.99 11.22 -6.76
N GLU A 317 -6.71 10.59 -7.67
CA GLU A 317 -8.15 10.28 -7.53
C GLU A 317 -8.30 8.77 -7.26
N ASP A 318 -9.43 8.35 -6.66
CA ASP A 318 -9.66 7.09 -5.92
C ASP A 318 -8.85 5.84 -6.36
N ASP A 319 -8.71 5.55 -7.66
CA ASP A 319 -8.05 4.35 -8.19
C ASP A 319 -6.61 4.57 -8.73
N ASP A 320 -6.09 5.80 -8.74
CA ASP A 320 -4.75 6.17 -9.22
C ASP A 320 -4.00 7.07 -8.21
N GLU A 321 -4.00 6.66 -6.94
CA GLU A 321 -3.24 7.35 -5.89
C GLU A 321 -1.74 7.02 -5.96
N ARG A 322 -0.90 8.06 -6.01
CA ARG A 322 0.55 7.94 -5.87
C ARG A 322 0.96 8.13 -4.42
N LEU A 323 1.72 7.17 -3.89
CA LEU A 323 2.45 7.33 -2.63
C LEU A 323 3.73 8.14 -2.84
N LEU A 324 3.77 9.32 -2.23
CA LEU A 324 4.84 10.32 -2.32
C LEU A 324 5.37 10.66 -0.92
N PHE A 325 6.58 11.24 -0.87
CA PHE A 325 7.18 11.81 0.34
C PHE A 325 7.62 13.26 0.05
N PRO A 326 6.67 14.21 -0.11
CA PRO A 326 6.98 15.56 -0.58
C PRO A 326 7.41 16.50 0.56
N LEU A 327 8.09 17.58 0.19
CA LEU A 327 8.36 18.76 1.04
C LEU A 327 7.39 19.92 0.79
N CYS A 328 6.56 19.81 -0.24
CA CYS A 328 5.50 20.75 -0.58
C CYS A 328 4.31 19.99 -1.18
N SER A 329 3.18 19.98 -0.47
CA SER A 329 1.95 19.34 -0.94
C SER A 329 1.40 20.00 -2.21
N THR A 330 1.58 21.32 -2.35
CA THR A 330 1.13 22.07 -3.53
C THR A 330 1.95 21.69 -4.77
N CYS A 331 3.29 21.68 -4.69
CA CYS A 331 4.14 21.21 -5.80
C CYS A 331 3.79 19.79 -6.25
N ALA A 332 3.53 18.89 -5.29
CA ALA A 332 3.21 17.50 -5.60
C ALA A 332 1.85 17.34 -6.33
N ARG A 333 0.91 18.27 -6.11
CA ARG A 333 -0.36 18.37 -6.85
C ARG A 333 -0.20 19.06 -8.21
N GLU A 334 0.65 20.08 -8.31
CA GLU A 334 0.96 20.79 -9.56
C GLU A 334 1.74 19.92 -10.56
N HIS A 335 2.49 18.93 -10.06
CA HIS A 335 3.25 17.97 -10.86
C HIS A 335 2.72 16.53 -10.71
N PRO A 336 1.51 16.23 -11.21
CA PRO A 336 0.84 14.94 -11.02
C PRO A 336 1.53 13.76 -11.71
N HIS A 337 2.47 14.01 -12.63
CA HIS A 337 3.22 12.96 -13.34
C HIS A 337 4.75 13.11 -13.17
N GLY A 338 5.19 13.92 -12.21
CA GLY A 338 6.57 14.40 -12.17
C GLY A 338 6.83 15.45 -13.24
N ASP A 339 8.09 15.83 -13.42
CA ASP A 339 8.53 16.79 -14.44
C ASP A 339 10.04 16.65 -14.69
N VAL A 340 10.55 17.30 -15.74
CA VAL A 340 11.98 17.36 -16.07
C VAL A 340 12.39 18.84 -16.12
N LYS A 341 13.12 19.31 -15.10
CA LYS A 341 13.50 20.73 -14.96
C LYS A 341 14.87 20.89 -14.34
N GLU A 342 15.74 21.62 -15.03
CA GLU A 342 17.10 21.92 -14.56
C GLU A 342 17.11 22.82 -13.31
N ASN A 343 16.39 23.94 -13.36
CA ASN A 343 16.37 24.96 -12.32
C ASN A 343 15.08 24.91 -11.48
N TYR A 344 14.67 23.71 -11.04
CA TYR A 344 13.48 23.56 -10.21
C TYR A 344 13.71 24.15 -8.81
N CYS A 345 12.80 25.04 -8.40
CA CYS A 345 12.76 25.60 -7.05
C CYS A 345 11.30 25.84 -6.65
N CYS A 346 10.94 25.43 -5.44
CA CYS A 346 9.60 25.63 -4.89
C CYS A 346 9.36 27.11 -4.55
N PRO A 347 8.31 27.75 -5.11
CA PRO A 347 7.97 29.14 -4.81
C PRO A 347 7.00 29.29 -3.62
N HIS A 348 6.51 28.19 -3.05
CA HIS A 348 5.40 28.22 -2.10
C HIS A 348 5.82 28.60 -0.68
N THR A 349 4.89 29.26 0.02
CA THR A 349 5.00 29.57 1.46
C THR A 349 4.86 28.33 2.32
N ASP A 350 5.28 28.39 3.59
CA ASP A 350 5.19 27.24 4.52
C ASP A 350 3.76 26.72 4.69
N GLN A 351 2.78 27.62 4.73
CA GLN A 351 1.36 27.24 4.81
C GLN A 351 0.89 26.48 3.55
N GLN A 352 1.33 26.90 2.36
CA GLN A 352 1.00 26.20 1.11
C GLN A 352 1.75 24.87 0.96
N ARG A 353 2.92 24.74 1.59
CA ARG A 353 3.72 23.51 1.58
C ARG A 353 3.12 22.43 2.47
N GLY A 354 2.52 22.82 3.60
CA GLY A 354 1.90 21.91 4.55
C GLY A 354 0.66 21.19 4.03
N TRP A 355 0.19 20.20 4.81
CA TRP A 355 -1.05 19.47 4.55
C TRP A 355 -1.64 18.91 5.85
N VAL A 356 -2.92 18.51 5.80
CA VAL A 356 -3.51 17.68 6.84
C VAL A 356 -3.02 16.24 6.68
N SER A 357 -2.26 15.76 7.65
CA SER A 357 -1.74 14.40 7.70
C SER A 357 -2.51 13.59 8.74
N THR A 358 -2.83 12.34 8.41
CA THR A 358 -3.14 11.31 9.40
C THR A 358 -1.94 10.38 9.48
N CYS A 359 -1.27 10.30 10.63
CA CYS A 359 -0.05 9.52 10.80
C CYS A 359 0.07 8.89 12.19
N THR A 360 0.88 7.84 12.28
CA THR A 360 1.22 7.22 13.56
C THR A 360 2.10 8.15 14.40
N SER A 361 2.02 8.02 15.72
CA SER A 361 2.93 8.72 16.64
C SER A 361 4.39 8.41 16.35
N ILE A 362 4.73 7.18 15.94
CA ILE A 362 6.10 6.79 15.62
C ILE A 362 6.63 7.52 14.37
N GLU A 363 5.85 7.66 13.30
CA GLU A 363 6.25 8.43 12.12
C GLU A 363 6.29 9.93 12.39
N LEU A 364 5.33 10.44 13.17
CA LEU A 364 5.30 11.85 13.56
C LEU A 364 6.55 12.22 14.35
N ASN A 365 6.94 11.39 15.32
CA ASN A 365 8.12 11.64 16.14
C ASN A 365 9.40 11.62 15.30
N GLU A 366 9.54 10.69 14.33
CA GLU A 366 10.67 10.72 13.38
C GLU A 366 10.64 11.99 12.51
N ALA A 367 9.47 12.46 12.08
CA ALA A 367 9.35 13.70 11.30
C ALA A 367 9.77 14.94 12.12
N LEU A 368 9.35 15.02 13.38
CA LEU A 368 9.71 16.12 14.28
C LEU A 368 11.22 16.17 14.52
N LYS A 369 11.91 15.02 14.67
CA LYS A 369 13.39 14.96 14.76
C LYS A 369 14.07 15.59 13.54
N GLU A 370 13.43 15.46 12.38
CA GLU A 370 13.95 15.95 11.11
C GLU A 370 13.46 17.37 10.76
N GLY A 371 12.87 18.10 11.71
CA GLY A 371 12.53 19.52 11.58
C GLY A 371 11.18 19.81 10.95
N TYR A 372 10.27 18.83 10.90
CA TYR A 372 8.87 19.10 10.60
C TYR A 372 8.22 19.89 11.74
N VAL A 373 7.21 20.70 11.42
CA VAL A 373 6.47 21.51 12.39
C VAL A 373 4.98 21.18 12.33
N VAL A 374 4.36 20.88 13.47
CA VAL A 374 2.90 20.78 13.59
C VAL A 374 2.35 22.12 14.02
N THR A 375 1.45 22.70 13.24
CA THR A 375 0.79 23.98 13.58
C THR A 375 -0.64 23.82 14.07
N LYS A 376 -1.25 22.65 13.87
CA LYS A 376 -2.63 22.38 14.32
C LYS A 376 -2.86 20.91 14.60
N LEU A 377 -3.52 20.61 15.72
CA LEU A 377 -3.93 19.26 16.11
C LEU A 377 -5.46 19.13 16.04
N PHE A 378 -5.96 18.23 15.19
CA PHE A 378 -7.40 18.05 14.98
C PHE A 378 -7.99 16.96 15.85
N ARG A 379 -7.45 15.74 15.76
CA ARG A 379 -7.98 14.54 16.40
C ARG A 379 -6.85 13.61 16.83
N VAL A 380 -7.09 12.85 17.90
CA VAL A 380 -6.19 11.80 18.37
C VAL A 380 -6.99 10.55 18.71
N LEU A 381 -6.52 9.39 18.24
CA LEU A 381 -6.92 8.08 18.74
C LEU A 381 -5.78 7.54 19.59
N GLU A 382 -5.88 7.68 20.91
CA GLU A 382 -4.84 7.33 21.85
C GLU A 382 -5.05 5.92 22.41
N PHE A 383 -4.03 5.07 22.32
CA PHE A 383 -4.06 3.72 22.90
C PHE A 383 -3.37 3.73 24.26
N LYS A 384 -4.10 3.32 25.31
CA LYS A 384 -3.56 3.20 26.67
C LYS A 384 -2.77 1.92 26.89
N SER A 385 -2.96 0.92 26.02
CA SER A 385 -2.35 -0.40 26.13
C SER A 385 -1.55 -0.74 24.89
N TYR A 386 -0.45 -1.46 25.10
CA TYR A 386 0.42 -1.98 24.04
C TYR A 386 0.88 -3.41 24.32
N ASP A 387 1.42 -4.05 23.30
CA ASP A 387 2.08 -5.36 23.40
C ASP A 387 3.36 -5.39 22.56
N ASP A 388 4.51 -5.57 23.22
CA ASP A 388 5.84 -5.68 22.63
C ASP A 388 6.14 -7.11 22.13
N THR A 389 5.24 -8.05 22.40
CA THR A 389 5.40 -9.48 22.15
C THR A 389 4.31 -10.06 21.25
N LEU A 390 3.39 -9.24 20.75
CA LEU A 390 2.16 -9.66 20.07
C LEU A 390 2.39 -10.73 18.99
N PHE A 391 3.40 -10.52 18.14
CA PHE A 391 3.75 -11.44 17.06
C PHE A 391 4.95 -12.32 17.35
N ARG A 392 5.67 -12.12 18.46
CA ARG A 392 6.93 -12.84 18.72
C ARG A 392 6.75 -14.35 18.68
N PRO A 393 5.77 -14.97 19.39
CA PRO A 393 5.59 -16.42 19.35
C PRO A 393 5.32 -16.95 17.94
N TYR A 394 4.43 -16.29 17.18
CA TYR A 394 4.09 -16.66 15.82
C TYR A 394 5.29 -16.56 14.87
N ILE A 395 6.02 -15.43 14.92
CA ILE A 395 7.20 -15.23 14.06
C ILE A 395 8.30 -16.23 14.44
N SER A 396 8.53 -16.48 15.73
CA SER A 396 9.54 -17.44 16.17
C SER A 396 9.25 -18.85 15.67
N GLU A 397 7.99 -19.29 15.71
CA GLU A 397 7.55 -20.59 15.20
C GLU A 397 7.87 -20.76 13.71
N PHE A 398 7.37 -19.88 12.85
CA PHE A 398 7.56 -20.01 11.40
C PHE A 398 8.97 -19.63 10.94
N MET A 399 9.67 -18.76 11.67
CA MET A 399 11.07 -18.44 11.37
C MET A 399 11.98 -19.63 11.68
N ALA A 400 11.75 -20.34 12.80
CA ALA A 400 12.47 -21.58 13.10
C ALA A 400 12.29 -22.59 11.95
N GLN A 401 11.05 -22.82 11.51
CA GLN A 401 10.77 -23.72 10.38
C GLN A 401 11.45 -23.27 9.08
N LYS A 402 11.44 -21.96 8.77
CA LYS A 402 12.13 -21.40 7.61
C LYS A 402 13.65 -21.61 7.68
N ILE A 403 14.26 -21.42 8.85
CA ILE A 403 15.70 -21.60 9.08
C ILE A 403 16.06 -23.08 8.99
N HIS A 404 15.32 -23.97 9.68
CA HIS A 404 15.45 -25.43 9.59
C HIS A 404 15.44 -25.88 8.13
N SER A 405 14.43 -25.46 7.38
CA SER A 405 14.24 -25.83 5.98
C SER A 405 15.24 -25.18 5.01
N SER A 406 16.00 -24.18 5.46
CA SER A 406 17.08 -23.57 4.67
C SER A 406 18.40 -24.30 4.85
N GLY A 407 18.58 -25.04 5.95
CA GLY A 407 19.88 -25.59 6.34
C GLY A 407 20.87 -24.51 6.78
N PHE A 408 22.04 -24.94 7.26
CA PHE A 408 23.14 -24.03 7.56
C PHE A 408 23.72 -23.44 6.28
N ASP A 409 24.12 -22.17 6.35
CA ASP A 409 24.87 -21.53 5.26
C ASP A 409 26.17 -22.28 4.97
N SER A 410 26.57 -22.36 3.70
CA SER A 410 27.81 -23.00 3.28
C SER A 410 29.07 -22.52 4.00
N ALA A 411 29.11 -21.25 4.45
CA ALA A 411 30.24 -20.66 5.15
C ALA A 411 30.40 -21.15 6.61
N ILE A 412 29.33 -21.69 7.20
CA ILE A 412 29.33 -22.19 8.59
C ILE A 412 29.05 -23.69 8.67
N LYS A 413 28.44 -24.28 7.65
CA LYS A 413 28.03 -25.68 7.62
C LYS A 413 29.23 -26.60 7.89
N GLY A 414 29.09 -27.47 8.89
CA GLY A 414 30.13 -28.40 9.34
C GLY A 414 31.11 -27.81 10.35
N ASN A 415 31.05 -26.51 10.65
CA ASN A 415 31.81 -25.89 11.73
C ASN A 415 30.92 -25.76 12.98
N LYS A 416 31.08 -26.72 13.91
CA LYS A 416 30.23 -26.82 15.10
C LYS A 416 30.19 -25.55 15.94
N GLU A 417 31.33 -24.88 16.13
CA GLU A 417 31.41 -23.65 16.91
C GLU A 417 30.65 -22.50 16.26
N LYS A 418 30.79 -22.31 14.94
CA LYS A 418 30.05 -21.29 14.20
C LYS A 418 28.55 -21.58 14.16
N GLU A 419 28.17 -22.84 14.01
CA GLU A 419 26.78 -23.28 14.06
C GLU A 419 26.16 -23.05 15.45
N ASP A 420 26.87 -23.42 16.53
CA ASP A 420 26.43 -23.18 17.91
C ASP A 420 26.30 -21.68 18.21
N LYS A 421 27.25 -20.87 17.72
CA LYS A 421 27.18 -19.41 17.81
C LYS A 421 25.94 -18.86 17.09
N PHE A 422 25.69 -19.29 15.85
CA PHE A 422 24.52 -18.86 15.08
C PHE A 422 23.20 -19.24 15.79
N MET A 423 23.11 -20.47 16.31
CA MET A 423 21.94 -20.94 17.06
C MET A 423 21.72 -20.14 18.35
N LYS A 424 22.81 -19.82 19.08
CA LYS A 424 22.77 -18.99 20.28
C LYS A 424 22.29 -17.57 19.96
N GLU A 425 22.82 -16.95 18.91
CA GLU A 425 22.42 -15.62 18.45
C GLU A 425 20.94 -15.58 18.04
N CYS A 426 20.44 -16.60 17.32
CA CYS A 426 19.01 -16.73 17.00
C CYS A 426 18.12 -16.71 18.25
N LEU A 427 18.54 -17.40 19.31
CA LEU A 427 17.80 -17.48 20.56
C LEU A 427 17.89 -16.19 21.37
N GLU A 428 19.10 -15.64 21.55
CA GLU A 428 19.35 -14.44 22.37
C GLU A 428 18.75 -13.18 21.75
N MET A 429 18.86 -13.02 20.43
CA MET A 429 18.39 -11.81 19.74
C MET A 429 16.89 -11.83 19.45
N PHE A 430 16.33 -12.99 19.10
CA PHE A 430 14.96 -13.07 18.56
C PHE A 430 14.07 -14.08 19.30
N GLY A 431 14.58 -14.82 20.27
CA GLY A 431 13.84 -15.88 20.94
C GLY A 431 13.51 -17.05 20.01
N ILE A 432 14.31 -17.26 18.95
CA ILE A 432 14.08 -18.34 17.97
C ILE A 432 14.92 -19.54 18.36
N LYS A 433 14.26 -20.61 18.80
CA LYS A 433 14.92 -21.87 19.11
C LYS A 433 15.18 -22.67 17.84
N ILE A 434 16.47 -22.86 17.53
CA ILE A 434 16.91 -23.71 16.42
C ILE A 434 17.30 -25.09 16.95
N GLU A 435 16.95 -26.15 16.22
CA GLU A 435 17.25 -27.54 16.53
C GLU A 435 18.13 -28.07 15.41
N ARG A 436 19.34 -28.49 15.76
CA ARG A 436 20.40 -28.85 14.80
C ARG A 436 19.96 -30.03 13.92
N GLU A 437 19.21 -30.96 14.50
CA GLU A 437 18.72 -32.19 13.88
C GLU A 437 17.67 -31.92 12.79
N LYS A 438 17.04 -30.74 12.81
CA LYS A 438 16.02 -30.33 11.84
C LYS A 438 16.59 -29.49 10.69
N MET A 439 17.89 -29.18 10.69
CA MET A 439 18.54 -28.31 9.70
C MET A 439 18.76 -29.02 8.35
N GLU A 440 17.68 -29.24 7.61
CA GLU A 440 17.65 -29.93 6.32
C GLU A 440 17.11 -29.02 5.20
N VAL A 441 17.79 -29.00 4.05
CA VAL A 441 17.37 -28.18 2.91
C VAL A 441 16.08 -28.73 2.30
N ASN A 442 14.97 -28.01 2.48
CA ASN A 442 13.68 -28.33 1.88
C ASN A 442 13.01 -27.07 1.31
N LYS A 443 13.02 -26.95 -0.03
CA LYS A 443 12.50 -25.77 -0.74
C LYS A 443 10.98 -25.57 -0.55
N GLY A 444 10.21 -26.67 -0.45
CA GLY A 444 8.76 -26.63 -0.27
C GLY A 444 8.38 -26.08 1.10
N LYS A 445 8.89 -26.71 2.16
CA LYS A 445 8.67 -26.27 3.56
C LYS A 445 9.17 -24.87 3.81
N ARG A 446 10.34 -24.51 3.26
CA ARG A 446 10.86 -23.14 3.32
C ARG A 446 9.89 -22.13 2.69
N THR A 447 9.28 -22.48 1.56
CA THR A 447 8.31 -21.62 0.88
C THR A 447 7.04 -21.46 1.71
N GLN A 448 6.51 -22.55 2.26
CA GLN A 448 5.34 -22.52 3.15
C GLN A 448 5.59 -21.64 4.39
N ALA A 449 6.70 -21.85 5.10
CA ALA A 449 7.06 -21.05 6.27
C ALA A 449 7.24 -19.56 5.91
N LYS A 450 7.87 -19.26 4.76
CA LYS A 450 7.98 -17.88 4.25
C LYS A 450 6.61 -17.26 3.95
N LEU A 451 5.68 -18.03 3.40
CA LEU A 451 4.31 -17.56 3.16
C LEU A 451 3.61 -17.24 4.49
N CYS A 452 3.73 -18.10 5.52
CA CYS A 452 3.14 -17.83 6.83
C CYS A 452 3.67 -16.54 7.46
N LEU A 453 4.99 -16.31 7.40
CA LEU A 453 5.64 -15.10 7.90
C LEU A 453 5.13 -13.82 7.21
N ASN A 454 4.88 -13.86 5.90
CA ASN A 454 4.59 -12.67 5.11
C ASN A 454 3.09 -12.35 4.98
N ASN A 455 2.19 -13.33 5.15
CA ASN A 455 0.76 -13.16 4.86
C ASN A 455 -0.10 -12.80 6.07
N LEU A 456 0.39 -12.96 7.31
CA LEU A 456 -0.40 -12.69 8.51
C LEU A 456 -0.75 -11.20 8.67
N TRP A 457 0.26 -10.34 8.74
CA TRP A 457 0.06 -8.92 9.08
C TRP A 457 -0.82 -8.19 8.06
N GLY A 458 -0.72 -8.55 6.78
CA GLY A 458 -1.52 -7.96 5.71
C GLY A 458 -3.00 -8.30 5.82
N ARG A 459 -3.33 -9.48 6.36
CA ARG A 459 -4.73 -9.95 6.52
C ARG A 459 -5.53 -9.06 7.47
N PHE A 460 -4.89 -8.42 8.45
CA PHE A 460 -5.55 -7.45 9.34
C PHE A 460 -6.08 -6.21 8.61
N SER A 461 -5.55 -5.88 7.42
CA SER A 461 -5.98 -4.71 6.64
C SER A 461 -7.01 -5.03 5.56
N LEU A 462 -7.62 -6.23 5.58
CA LEU A 462 -8.58 -6.66 4.58
C LEU A 462 -9.66 -5.59 4.34
N ARG A 463 -9.95 -5.34 3.07
CA ARG A 463 -10.99 -4.40 2.67
C ARG A 463 -12.35 -5.08 2.88
N ASN A 464 -13.21 -4.48 3.69
CA ASN A 464 -14.51 -5.07 4.02
C ASN A 464 -15.61 -4.76 2.98
N PHE A 465 -15.36 -3.85 2.03
CA PHE A 465 -16.34 -3.41 1.03
C PHE A 465 -15.77 -3.32 -0.38
N GLY A 466 -16.63 -3.38 -1.40
CA GLY A 466 -16.24 -3.16 -2.80
C GLY A 466 -15.42 -4.28 -3.44
N LEU A 467 -15.37 -5.46 -2.80
CA LEU A 467 -14.83 -6.68 -3.40
C LEU A 467 -15.98 -7.48 -4.01
N SER A 468 -15.79 -7.97 -5.24
CA SER A 468 -16.74 -8.89 -5.86
C SER A 468 -16.76 -10.20 -5.07
N GLN A 469 -17.96 -10.67 -4.79
CA GLN A 469 -18.25 -11.95 -4.17
C GLN A 469 -18.95 -12.84 -5.19
N CYS A 470 -18.78 -14.14 -4.99
CA CYS A 470 -19.34 -15.19 -5.84
C CYS A 470 -20.22 -16.08 -4.98
N LYS A 471 -21.42 -16.40 -5.47
CA LYS A 471 -22.29 -17.42 -4.89
C LYS A 471 -22.62 -18.41 -6.00
N ILE A 472 -22.33 -19.69 -5.77
CA ILE A 472 -22.76 -20.77 -6.65
C ILE A 472 -24.03 -21.35 -6.04
N THR A 473 -25.07 -21.51 -6.83
CA THR A 473 -26.36 -22.04 -6.39
C THR A 473 -27.11 -22.71 -7.54
N ASP A 474 -27.94 -23.68 -7.19
CA ASP A 474 -28.94 -24.33 -8.03
C ASP A 474 -30.37 -24.00 -7.59
N ASP A 475 -30.56 -23.15 -6.58
CA ASP A 475 -31.88 -22.74 -6.06
C ASP A 475 -32.37 -21.43 -6.71
N PRO A 476 -33.45 -21.45 -7.52
CA PRO A 476 -34.03 -20.24 -8.08
C PRO A 476 -34.50 -19.23 -7.03
N ASN A 477 -34.85 -19.68 -5.82
CA ASN A 477 -35.25 -18.78 -4.74
C ASN A 477 -34.06 -18.01 -4.17
N GLU A 478 -32.85 -18.59 -4.16
CA GLU A 478 -31.64 -17.85 -3.77
C GLU A 478 -31.34 -16.75 -4.79
N LEU A 479 -31.49 -17.04 -6.09
CA LEU A 479 -31.33 -16.03 -7.14
C LEU A 479 -32.31 -14.86 -6.96
N ALA A 480 -33.61 -15.15 -6.81
CA ALA A 480 -34.64 -14.13 -6.62
C ALA A 480 -34.34 -13.26 -5.40
N LYS A 481 -34.00 -13.88 -4.25
CA LYS A 481 -33.62 -13.16 -3.03
C LYS A 481 -32.43 -12.21 -3.25
N MET A 482 -31.43 -12.62 -4.02
CA MET A 482 -30.27 -11.79 -4.31
C MET A 482 -30.58 -10.64 -5.28
N CYS A 483 -31.43 -10.88 -6.30
CA CYS A 483 -31.89 -9.84 -7.21
C CYS A 483 -32.67 -8.74 -6.48
N ASP A 484 -33.47 -9.13 -5.49
CA ASP A 484 -34.30 -8.22 -4.70
C ASP A 484 -33.56 -7.61 -3.49
N ASP A 485 -32.33 -8.03 -3.19
CA ASP A 485 -31.58 -7.53 -2.04
C ASP A 485 -30.99 -6.13 -2.32
N PRO A 486 -31.52 -5.06 -1.67
CA PRO A 486 -31.05 -3.70 -1.90
C PRO A 486 -29.65 -3.46 -1.34
N SER A 487 -29.10 -4.35 -0.51
CA SER A 487 -27.77 -4.24 0.08
C SER A 487 -26.65 -4.65 -0.88
N ILE A 488 -26.98 -5.30 -2.00
CA ILE A 488 -26.00 -5.77 -2.98
C ILE A 488 -26.26 -5.20 -4.38
N THR A 489 -25.30 -5.41 -5.27
CA THR A 489 -25.41 -5.11 -6.70
C THR A 489 -24.88 -6.32 -7.44
N ILE A 490 -25.76 -6.97 -8.21
CA ILE A 490 -25.37 -8.10 -9.06
C ILE A 490 -24.64 -7.54 -10.29
N ASN A 491 -23.43 -8.05 -10.50
CA ASN A 491 -22.58 -7.67 -11.62
C ASN A 491 -22.76 -8.62 -12.81
N ALA A 492 -22.92 -9.92 -12.54
CA ALA A 492 -23.10 -10.95 -13.54
C ALA A 492 -23.78 -12.18 -12.95
N ILE A 493 -24.47 -12.95 -13.79
CA ILE A 493 -25.01 -14.28 -13.50
C ILE A 493 -24.54 -15.15 -14.66
N ASP A 494 -23.73 -16.15 -14.36
CA ASP A 494 -23.14 -17.05 -15.33
C ASP A 494 -23.69 -18.47 -15.10
N GLU A 495 -24.22 -19.11 -16.14
CA GLU A 495 -24.67 -20.50 -16.07
C GLU A 495 -23.44 -21.43 -16.15
N LEU A 496 -23.22 -22.24 -15.11
CA LEU A 496 -22.11 -23.20 -15.05
C LEU A 496 -22.52 -24.55 -15.65
N THR A 497 -23.76 -24.96 -15.38
CA THR A 497 -24.46 -26.12 -15.94
C THR A 497 -25.95 -25.79 -16.03
N GLU A 498 -26.75 -26.64 -16.68
CA GLU A 498 -28.21 -26.42 -16.84
C GLU A 498 -28.93 -26.07 -15.52
N ASP A 499 -28.51 -26.68 -14.40
CA ASP A 499 -29.12 -26.44 -13.09
C ASP A 499 -28.31 -25.52 -12.15
N VAL A 500 -27.09 -25.10 -12.51
CA VAL A 500 -26.17 -24.42 -11.56
C VAL A 500 -25.74 -23.08 -12.13
N ILE A 501 -25.93 -22.02 -11.35
CA ILE A 501 -25.53 -20.66 -11.68
C ILE A 501 -24.47 -20.13 -10.72
N LEU A 502 -23.61 -19.25 -11.25
CA LEU A 502 -22.65 -18.44 -10.53
C LEU A 502 -23.14 -16.99 -10.52
N ILE A 503 -23.50 -16.49 -9.34
CA ILE A 503 -23.93 -15.11 -9.12
C ILE A 503 -22.73 -14.30 -8.62
N ASN A 504 -22.34 -13.31 -9.41
CA ASN A 504 -21.29 -12.34 -9.07
C ASN A 504 -21.94 -11.06 -8.56
N TYR A 505 -21.60 -10.62 -7.34
CA TYR A 505 -22.21 -9.46 -6.70
C TYR A 505 -21.23 -8.67 -5.83
N ILE A 506 -21.55 -7.40 -5.55
CA ILE A 506 -20.82 -6.55 -4.61
C ILE A 506 -21.79 -6.03 -3.54
N LYS A 507 -21.39 -6.10 -2.26
CA LYS A 507 -22.12 -5.45 -1.16
C LYS A 507 -21.91 -3.93 -1.21
N LYS A 508 -23.00 -3.16 -1.16
CA LYS A 508 -22.96 -1.69 -1.15
C LYS A 508 -22.29 -1.19 0.13
N LYS A 509 -21.48 -0.12 0.01
CA LYS A 509 -20.61 0.39 1.08
C LYS A 509 -21.38 0.66 2.38
N ASP A 510 -22.58 1.23 2.32
CA ASP A 510 -23.31 1.61 3.54
C ASP A 510 -23.93 0.42 4.31
N TRP A 511 -23.86 -0.80 3.75
CA TRP A 511 -24.39 -2.05 4.32
C TRP A 511 -23.28 -3.03 4.71
N VAL A 512 -22.02 -2.61 4.64
CA VAL A 512 -20.87 -3.46 4.97
C VAL A 512 -20.72 -3.58 6.49
N GLU A 513 -20.52 -4.81 6.94
CA GLU A 513 -20.21 -5.14 8.33
C GLU A 513 -18.70 -5.33 8.48
N GLU A 514 -18.18 -5.05 9.68
CA GLU A 514 -16.79 -5.29 10.02
C GLU A 514 -16.47 -6.80 9.96
N HIS A 515 -15.40 -7.16 9.26
CA HIS A 515 -14.89 -8.54 9.34
C HIS A 515 -14.32 -8.80 10.73
N ASP A 516 -14.62 -9.99 11.28
CA ASP A 516 -14.29 -10.44 12.64
C ASP A 516 -12.79 -10.45 13.03
N SER A 517 -11.90 -10.19 12.08
CA SER A 517 -10.45 -10.23 12.21
C SER A 517 -9.76 -9.04 11.53
N SER A 518 -10.55 -8.03 11.11
CA SER A 518 -10.04 -6.79 10.53
C SER A 518 -9.59 -5.83 11.62
N ASN A 519 -8.32 -5.45 11.58
CA ASN A 519 -7.75 -4.36 12.36
C ASN A 519 -6.63 -3.68 11.57
N VAL A 520 -7.00 -2.68 10.76
CA VAL A 520 -6.04 -1.92 9.94
C VAL A 520 -4.96 -1.20 10.78
N ILE A 521 -5.19 -0.97 12.08
CA ILE A 521 -4.24 -0.30 12.98
C ILE A 521 -2.98 -1.15 13.16
N ILE A 522 -3.14 -2.47 13.23
CA ILE A 522 -2.00 -3.39 13.28
C ILE A 522 -1.16 -3.28 12.00
N SER A 523 -1.77 -3.41 10.82
CA SER A 523 -1.05 -3.35 9.55
C SER A 523 -0.41 -1.99 9.30
N LEU A 524 -1.07 -0.90 9.71
CA LEU A 524 -0.51 0.45 9.57
C LEU A 524 0.67 0.66 10.52
N TRP A 525 0.67 0.09 11.73
CA TRP A 525 1.84 0.12 12.61
C TRP A 525 3.02 -0.66 12.02
N THR A 526 2.76 -1.89 11.52
CA THR A 526 3.77 -2.72 10.85
C THR A 526 4.43 -1.96 9.69
N THR A 527 3.62 -1.36 8.80
CA THR A 527 4.16 -0.64 7.64
C THR A 527 4.85 0.67 8.01
N SER A 528 4.38 1.37 9.04
CA SER A 528 5.02 2.58 9.57
C SER A 528 6.40 2.28 10.13
N ALA A 529 6.53 1.27 10.99
CA ALA A 529 7.81 0.84 11.53
C ALA A 529 8.77 0.32 10.43
N ALA A 530 8.25 -0.40 9.43
CA ALA A 530 9.03 -0.83 8.27
C ALA A 530 9.59 0.36 7.46
N ARG A 531 8.77 1.39 7.22
CA ARG A 531 9.23 2.62 6.56
C ARG A 531 10.28 3.37 7.37
N ILE A 532 10.13 3.42 8.70
CA ILE A 532 11.11 4.05 9.60
C ILE A 532 12.45 3.30 9.55
N HIS A 533 12.42 1.96 9.54
CA HIS A 533 13.63 1.16 9.42
C HIS A 533 14.39 1.45 8.11
N LEU A 534 13.69 1.51 6.98
CA LEU A 534 14.29 1.92 5.71
C LEU A 534 14.76 3.39 5.76
N LEU A 535 13.98 4.30 6.35
CA LEU A 535 14.35 5.71 6.50
C LEU A 535 15.69 5.86 7.23
N HIS A 536 15.90 5.15 8.33
CA HIS A 536 17.17 5.20 9.08
C HIS A 536 18.35 4.71 8.24
N ALA A 537 18.17 3.65 7.45
CA ALA A 537 19.21 3.18 6.54
C ALA A 537 19.50 4.21 5.42
N MET A 538 18.46 4.81 4.85
CA MET A 538 18.59 5.89 3.87
C MET A 538 19.36 7.09 4.44
N GLN A 539 18.99 7.54 5.64
CA GLN A 539 19.64 8.64 6.35
C GLN A 539 21.10 8.31 6.64
N LYS A 540 21.41 7.10 7.09
CA LYS A 540 22.79 6.66 7.30
C LYS A 540 23.60 6.77 6.00
N VAL A 541 23.05 6.31 4.88
CA VAL A 541 23.71 6.43 3.56
C VAL A 541 23.93 7.90 3.17
N VAL A 542 22.90 8.74 3.17
CA VAL A 542 23.04 10.12 2.66
C VAL A 542 23.82 11.05 3.60
N ARG A 543 23.93 10.72 4.88
CA ARG A 543 24.72 11.47 5.88
C ARG A 543 26.18 11.04 5.91
N THR A 544 26.53 9.87 5.38
CA THR A 544 27.92 9.42 5.30
C THR A 544 28.64 10.12 4.14
N PRO A 545 29.80 10.78 4.39
CA PRO A 545 30.55 11.46 3.34
C PRO A 545 30.93 10.54 2.17
N GLY A 546 30.76 11.06 0.95
CA GLY A 546 31.08 10.34 -0.29
C GLY A 546 30.04 9.30 -0.72
N CYS A 547 28.96 9.13 0.03
CA CYS A 547 27.88 8.20 -0.31
C CYS A 547 26.73 8.91 -1.03
N GLN A 548 26.07 8.22 -1.95
CA GLN A 548 24.89 8.71 -2.64
C GLN A 548 23.83 7.61 -2.73
N LEU A 549 22.62 7.89 -2.22
CA LEU A 549 21.48 7.00 -2.39
C LEU A 549 20.93 7.10 -3.83
N LEU A 550 20.74 5.97 -4.51
CA LEU A 550 20.33 5.91 -5.91
C LEU A 550 18.88 5.44 -6.06
N TYR A 551 18.46 4.43 -5.30
CA TYR A 551 17.14 3.81 -5.42
C TYR A 551 16.70 3.17 -4.10
N THR A 552 15.39 3.08 -3.89
CA THR A 552 14.81 2.22 -2.84
C THR A 552 13.62 1.42 -3.36
N ASP A 553 13.37 0.24 -2.79
CA ASP A 553 12.11 -0.48 -2.93
C ASP A 553 11.80 -1.28 -1.66
N THR A 554 10.96 -0.70 -0.80
CA THR A 554 10.38 -1.29 0.42
C THR A 554 11.37 -1.74 1.48
N ASP A 555 12.13 -2.79 1.21
CA ASP A 555 13.11 -3.46 2.06
C ASP A 555 14.53 -3.37 1.49
N SER A 556 14.70 -2.71 0.36
CA SER A 556 15.98 -2.68 -0.33
C SER A 556 16.41 -1.28 -0.76
N LEU A 557 17.72 -1.09 -0.88
CA LEU A 557 18.32 0.15 -1.38
C LEU A 557 19.53 -0.10 -2.27
N ILE A 558 19.69 0.76 -3.27
CA ILE A 558 20.87 0.83 -4.13
C ILE A 558 21.55 2.17 -3.87
N PHE A 559 22.84 2.14 -3.59
CA PHE A 559 23.60 3.34 -3.25
C PHE A 559 25.05 3.21 -3.70
N SER A 560 25.70 4.35 -3.98
CA SER A 560 27.13 4.41 -4.20
C SER A 560 27.86 4.84 -2.93
N HIS A 561 29.09 4.36 -2.74
CA HIS A 561 29.94 4.70 -1.60
C HIS A 561 31.43 4.52 -1.95
N PRO A 562 32.36 5.16 -1.23
CA PRO A 562 33.80 4.89 -1.38
C PRO A 562 34.13 3.45 -0.99
N ASP A 563 35.12 2.83 -1.64
CA ASP A 563 35.48 1.43 -1.44
C ASP A 563 35.71 1.03 0.03
N ASN A 564 36.29 1.94 0.80
CA ASN A 564 36.69 1.72 2.19
C ASN A 564 35.71 2.33 3.20
N ASN A 565 34.55 2.82 2.75
CA ASN A 565 33.60 3.52 3.61
C ASN A 565 32.15 3.15 3.28
N CYS A 566 31.82 1.86 3.40
CA CYS A 566 30.44 1.40 3.27
C CYS A 566 29.65 1.78 4.54
N PRO A 567 28.56 2.57 4.44
CA PRO A 567 27.81 3.03 5.60
C PRO A 567 26.95 1.95 6.27
N LEU A 568 26.64 0.86 5.57
CA LEU A 568 25.73 -0.18 6.05
C LEU A 568 26.48 -1.48 6.34
N GLU A 569 26.12 -2.11 7.45
CA GLU A 569 26.70 -3.39 7.89
C GLU A 569 25.83 -4.55 7.38
N LEU A 570 26.50 -5.56 6.84
CA LEU A 570 25.87 -6.81 6.42
C LEU A 570 25.81 -7.80 7.58
N GLY A 571 24.82 -8.69 7.56
CA GLY A 571 24.80 -9.81 8.48
C GLY A 571 23.71 -10.84 8.18
N PRO A 572 23.81 -12.03 8.77
CA PRO A 572 22.95 -13.17 8.45
C PRO A 572 21.59 -13.14 9.16
N HIS A 573 21.39 -12.21 10.10
CA HIS A 573 20.25 -12.21 11.01
C HIS A 573 19.06 -11.42 10.50
N LEU A 574 17.91 -11.70 11.09
CA LEU A 574 16.65 -11.02 10.82
C LEU A 574 16.79 -9.50 11.01
N GLY A 575 16.38 -8.72 10.01
CA GLY A 575 16.48 -7.25 10.03
C GLY A 575 17.86 -6.68 9.67
N GLN A 576 18.85 -7.53 9.40
CA GLN A 576 20.15 -7.08 8.86
C GLN A 576 20.12 -7.02 7.33
N PHE A 577 21.11 -6.34 6.75
CA PHE A 577 21.27 -6.25 5.30
C PHE A 577 22.03 -7.45 4.74
N THR A 578 21.61 -7.91 3.58
CA THR A 578 22.34 -8.84 2.72
C THR A 578 22.63 -8.20 1.38
N ASP A 579 23.80 -8.48 0.81
CA ASP A 579 24.14 -8.06 -0.54
C ASP A 579 23.39 -8.95 -1.55
N GLU A 580 22.65 -8.34 -2.48
CA GLU A 580 21.92 -9.04 -3.53
C GLU A 580 22.85 -9.58 -4.64
N TYR A 581 24.04 -8.99 -4.81
CA TYR A 581 25.00 -9.36 -5.84
C TYR A 581 26.43 -9.54 -5.28
N PRO A 582 26.64 -10.42 -4.28
CA PRO A 582 27.92 -10.53 -3.56
C PRO A 582 29.08 -10.97 -4.48
N ASP A 583 28.80 -11.72 -5.55
CA ASP A 583 29.79 -12.21 -6.51
C ASP A 583 30.10 -11.22 -7.65
N PHE A 584 29.47 -10.05 -7.66
CA PHE A 584 29.58 -9.07 -8.74
C PHE A 584 29.95 -7.69 -8.21
N ASP A 585 30.62 -6.92 -9.06
CA ASP A 585 30.75 -5.47 -8.92
C ASP A 585 29.71 -4.81 -9.82
N ILE A 586 28.89 -3.91 -9.26
CA ILE A 586 27.90 -3.14 -10.02
C ILE A 586 28.62 -1.94 -10.65
N LEU A 587 28.81 -1.98 -11.97
CA LEU A 587 29.52 -0.94 -12.72
C LEU A 587 28.62 0.25 -13.06
N GLU A 588 27.37 -0.02 -13.43
CA GLU A 588 26.40 1.01 -13.81
C GLU A 588 25.01 0.67 -13.27
N TYR A 589 24.34 1.69 -12.76
CA TYR A 589 22.93 1.67 -12.37
C TYR A 589 22.15 2.63 -13.27
N CYS A 590 20.99 2.18 -13.75
CA CYS A 590 20.07 3.00 -14.54
C CYS A 590 18.62 2.73 -14.13
N SER A 591 17.78 3.76 -14.03
CA SER A 591 16.36 3.64 -13.70
C SER A 591 15.48 4.54 -14.55
N GLY A 592 14.41 3.95 -15.06
CA GLY A 592 13.33 4.66 -15.75
C GLY A 592 12.15 4.97 -14.84
N GLY A 593 12.27 4.79 -13.52
CA GLY A 593 11.19 5.01 -12.57
C GLY A 593 11.05 3.92 -11.51
N ALA A 594 9.97 4.00 -10.73
CA ALA A 594 9.66 3.01 -9.70
C ALA A 594 9.42 1.62 -10.33
N LYS A 595 10.14 0.61 -9.82
CA LYS A 595 10.13 -0.80 -10.27
C LYS A 595 10.55 -0.97 -11.74
N GLN A 596 11.42 -0.07 -12.20
CA GLN A 596 11.98 -0.01 -13.54
C GLN A 596 13.47 0.37 -13.45
N TYR A 597 14.36 -0.62 -13.44
CA TYR A 597 15.80 -0.38 -13.34
C TYR A 597 16.62 -1.46 -14.07
N GLY A 598 17.85 -1.11 -14.42
CA GLY A 598 18.84 -2.03 -14.94
C GLY A 598 20.20 -1.85 -14.27
N LEU A 599 20.97 -2.92 -14.22
CA LEU A 599 22.32 -2.98 -13.66
C LEU A 599 23.27 -3.57 -14.71
N LYS A 600 24.47 -3.00 -14.81
CA LYS A 600 25.61 -3.58 -15.50
C LYS A 600 26.56 -4.15 -14.45
N LEU A 601 26.85 -5.45 -14.54
CA LEU A 601 27.53 -6.21 -13.51
C LEU A 601 28.84 -6.81 -14.07
N GLN A 602 29.91 -6.77 -13.30
CA GLN A 602 31.15 -7.50 -13.59
C GLN A 602 31.33 -8.61 -12.57
N LYS A 603 31.57 -9.84 -13.02
CA LYS A 603 31.82 -10.95 -12.11
C LYS A 603 33.19 -10.82 -11.46
N LYS A 604 33.26 -10.86 -10.13
CA LYS A 604 34.52 -10.71 -9.37
C LYS A 604 35.54 -11.81 -9.67
N SER A 605 35.07 -13.03 -9.93
CA SER A 605 35.94 -14.17 -10.26
C SER A 605 36.56 -14.06 -11.65
N THR A 606 35.96 -13.29 -12.57
CA THR A 606 36.37 -13.17 -13.97
C THR A 606 36.23 -11.72 -14.45
N PRO A 607 37.10 -10.81 -13.99
CA PRO A 607 36.94 -9.37 -14.23
C PRO A 607 37.14 -8.95 -15.69
N ASN A 608 37.74 -9.81 -16.53
CA ASN A 608 38.05 -9.52 -17.93
C ASN A 608 37.02 -10.10 -18.93
N THR A 609 35.92 -10.69 -18.46
CA THR A 609 34.85 -11.20 -19.33
C THR A 609 33.82 -10.11 -19.63
N GLU A 610 33.02 -10.33 -20.67
CA GLU A 610 31.85 -9.49 -20.94
C GLU A 610 30.97 -9.33 -19.68
N PRO A 611 30.46 -8.11 -19.44
CA PRO A 611 29.62 -7.83 -18.29
C PRO A 611 28.24 -8.46 -18.42
N ASP A 612 27.66 -8.81 -17.27
CA ASP A 612 26.29 -9.28 -17.17
C ASP A 612 25.33 -8.10 -17.03
N TYR A 613 24.10 -8.29 -17.50
CA TYR A 613 23.07 -7.27 -17.46
C TYR A 613 21.82 -7.77 -16.74
N VAL A 614 21.35 -6.99 -15.78
CA VAL A 614 20.05 -7.18 -15.13
C VAL A 614 19.13 -6.08 -15.60
N LEU A 615 17.90 -6.45 -15.98
CA LEU A 615 16.85 -5.50 -16.28
C LEU A 615 15.57 -5.94 -15.55
N LYS A 616 14.94 -5.01 -14.84
CA LYS A 616 13.69 -5.19 -14.10
C LYS A 616 12.70 -4.15 -14.60
N VAL A 617 11.68 -4.57 -15.34
CA VAL A 617 10.59 -3.71 -15.83
C VAL A 617 9.25 -4.30 -15.43
N ARG A 618 8.61 -3.70 -14.42
CA ARG A 618 7.31 -4.19 -13.93
C ARG A 618 6.27 -4.20 -15.06
N GLY A 619 5.55 -5.31 -15.19
CA GLY A 619 4.47 -5.46 -16.16
C GLY A 619 4.93 -5.91 -17.55
N MET A 620 6.23 -6.13 -17.79
CA MET A 620 6.76 -6.67 -19.04
C MET A 620 7.53 -7.97 -18.77
N THR A 621 7.23 -8.99 -19.57
CA THR A 621 7.98 -10.24 -19.54
C THR A 621 9.20 -10.09 -20.44
N LEU A 622 10.40 -10.13 -19.86
CA LEU A 622 11.68 -10.00 -20.56
C LEU A 622 12.14 -11.37 -21.06
N ASN A 623 11.48 -11.88 -22.11
CA ASN A 623 11.90 -13.11 -22.77
C ASN A 623 13.02 -12.83 -23.79
N TRP A 624 13.55 -13.88 -24.41
CA TRP A 624 14.67 -13.78 -25.34
C TRP A 624 14.35 -12.87 -26.54
N ASP A 625 13.16 -13.01 -27.12
CA ASP A 625 12.69 -12.22 -28.26
C ASP A 625 12.57 -10.73 -27.90
N VAL A 626 11.99 -10.42 -26.74
CA VAL A 626 11.87 -9.06 -26.19
C VAL A 626 13.23 -8.38 -26.03
N ILE A 627 14.22 -9.11 -25.51
CA ILE A 627 15.57 -8.57 -25.25
C ILE A 627 16.37 -8.42 -26.56
N ASN A 628 16.41 -9.47 -27.39
CA ASN A 628 17.37 -9.56 -28.50
C ASN A 628 16.80 -9.05 -29.84
N ASN A 629 15.50 -9.22 -30.08
CA ASN A 629 14.87 -8.86 -31.35
C ASN A 629 14.03 -7.59 -31.25
N GLN A 630 13.38 -7.34 -30.11
CA GLN A 630 12.51 -6.17 -29.92
C GLN A 630 13.20 -5.02 -29.19
N GLY A 631 14.43 -5.24 -28.72
CA GLY A 631 15.32 -4.17 -28.26
C GLY A 631 15.08 -3.65 -26.85
N LEU A 632 14.32 -4.35 -25.99
CA LEU A 632 14.25 -4.01 -24.55
C LEU A 632 15.41 -4.66 -23.80
N CYS A 633 16.63 -4.21 -24.11
CA CYS A 633 17.88 -4.57 -23.46
C CYS A 633 18.43 -3.40 -22.64
N TYR A 634 19.47 -3.63 -21.83
CA TYR A 634 20.05 -2.61 -20.95
C TYR A 634 20.46 -1.33 -21.69
N GLU A 635 21.19 -1.44 -22.81
CA GLU A 635 21.69 -0.27 -23.54
C GLU A 635 20.58 0.59 -24.12
N ASN A 636 19.56 -0.03 -24.72
CA ASN A 636 18.39 0.70 -25.21
C ASN A 636 17.55 1.28 -24.07
N PHE A 637 17.39 0.55 -22.95
CA PHE A 637 16.74 1.07 -21.75
C PHE A 637 17.46 2.30 -21.20
N LYS A 638 18.79 2.25 -21.10
CA LYS A 638 19.63 3.37 -20.69
C LYS A 638 19.48 4.55 -21.64
N LYS A 639 19.49 4.30 -22.95
CA LYS A 639 19.22 5.33 -23.96
C LYS A 639 17.86 6.00 -23.75
N GLN A 640 16.79 5.22 -23.53
CA GLN A 640 15.45 5.75 -23.22
C GLN A 640 15.45 6.67 -22.00
N VAL A 641 16.18 6.30 -20.93
CA VAL A 641 16.28 7.14 -19.73
C VAL A 641 17.00 8.46 -20.02
N PHE A 642 18.05 8.44 -20.85
CA PHE A 642 18.78 9.64 -21.25
C PHE A 642 17.97 10.53 -22.19
N ASP A 643 17.23 9.93 -23.11
CA ASP A 643 16.35 10.64 -24.03
C ASP A 643 15.15 11.25 -23.26
N PHE A 644 14.70 10.59 -22.19
CA PHE A 644 13.67 11.11 -21.28
C PHE A 644 14.11 12.41 -20.60
N THR A 645 15.36 12.55 -20.19
CA THR A 645 15.84 13.80 -19.58
C THR A 645 15.98 14.95 -20.57
N LYS A 646 15.96 14.64 -21.88
CA LYS A 646 15.98 15.64 -22.97
C LYS A 646 14.59 15.97 -23.51
N SER A 647 13.55 15.30 -23.02
CA SER A 647 12.18 15.34 -23.56
C SER A 647 12.03 14.75 -24.97
N ASP A 648 12.97 13.89 -25.40
CA ASP A 648 13.01 13.27 -26.73
C ASP A 648 12.63 11.78 -26.68
N ASN A 649 11.41 11.44 -26.24
CA ASN A 649 11.07 10.03 -26.01
C ASN A 649 10.38 9.33 -27.19
N VAL A 650 11.13 8.52 -27.94
CA VAL A 650 10.55 7.52 -28.85
C VAL A 650 10.35 6.21 -28.09
N PRO A 651 9.12 5.75 -27.81
CA PRO A 651 8.89 4.58 -26.98
C PRO A 651 9.32 3.27 -27.65
N ILE A 652 9.67 2.26 -26.83
CA ILE A 652 9.95 0.90 -27.31
C ILE A 652 8.63 0.12 -27.36
N LEU A 653 8.28 -0.40 -28.54
CA LEU A 653 7.08 -1.20 -28.75
C LEU A 653 7.40 -2.69 -28.61
N ILE A 654 6.71 -3.35 -27.68
CA ILE A 654 6.89 -4.77 -27.41
C ILE A 654 5.63 -5.54 -27.81
N LYS A 655 5.78 -6.48 -28.74
CA LYS A 655 4.71 -7.36 -29.22
C LYS A 655 4.88 -8.77 -28.63
N TYR A 656 3.83 -9.25 -27.98
CA TYR A 656 3.68 -10.63 -27.56
C TYR A 656 2.70 -11.30 -28.54
N PRO A 657 3.18 -12.11 -29.51
CA PRO A 657 2.31 -12.61 -30.59
C PRO A 657 1.24 -13.57 -30.08
N ASN A 658 1.57 -14.38 -29.07
CA ASN A 658 0.71 -15.43 -28.53
C ASN A 658 0.38 -15.14 -27.06
N PHE A 659 -0.33 -14.04 -26.79
CA PHE A 659 -0.76 -13.72 -25.43
C PHE A 659 -2.08 -14.43 -25.11
N LEU A 660 -2.06 -15.30 -24.09
CA LEU A 660 -3.25 -15.96 -23.59
C LEU A 660 -4.08 -14.96 -22.81
N ARG A 661 -5.33 -14.75 -23.24
CA ARG A 661 -6.30 -13.91 -22.57
C ARG A 661 -7.47 -14.79 -22.12
N PRO A 662 -7.56 -15.13 -20.83
CA PRO A 662 -8.75 -15.77 -20.29
C PRO A 662 -9.90 -14.76 -20.31
N SER A 663 -11.08 -15.23 -20.70
CA SER A 663 -12.34 -14.50 -20.59
C SER A 663 -13.22 -15.25 -19.59
N ILE A 664 -13.39 -14.64 -18.41
CA ILE A 664 -14.20 -15.22 -17.34
C ILE A 664 -15.69 -15.26 -17.74
N LYS A 665 -16.11 -14.29 -18.56
CA LYS A 665 -17.51 -14.11 -18.97
C LYS A 665 -18.05 -15.26 -19.86
N ASP A 666 -17.18 -15.90 -20.63
CA ASP A 666 -17.56 -16.97 -21.56
C ASP A 666 -16.81 -18.28 -21.27
N GLY A 667 -16.05 -18.34 -20.15
CA GLY A 667 -15.25 -19.50 -19.79
C GLY A 667 -14.17 -19.86 -20.81
N SER A 668 -13.81 -18.96 -21.73
CA SER A 668 -12.90 -19.25 -22.84
C SER A 668 -11.48 -18.75 -22.60
N ILE A 669 -10.53 -19.37 -23.30
CA ILE A 669 -9.14 -18.89 -23.37
C ILE A 669 -8.83 -18.62 -24.82
N ILE A 670 -8.64 -17.35 -25.18
CA ILE A 670 -8.23 -16.96 -26.53
C ILE A 670 -6.76 -16.58 -26.56
N THR A 671 -6.09 -16.95 -27.66
CA THR A 671 -4.74 -16.48 -27.94
C THR A 671 -4.83 -15.31 -28.90
N GLN A 672 -4.29 -14.16 -28.51
CA GLN A 672 -4.26 -12.98 -29.38
C GLN A 672 -2.95 -12.19 -29.21
N PRO A 673 -2.52 -11.42 -30.22
CA PRO A 673 -1.37 -10.53 -30.07
C PRO A 673 -1.62 -9.43 -29.02
N LEU A 674 -0.65 -9.19 -28.15
CA LEU A 674 -0.66 -8.08 -27.19
C LEU A 674 0.53 -7.16 -27.46
N THR A 675 0.27 -5.87 -27.63
CA THR A 675 1.33 -4.85 -27.71
C THR A 675 1.41 -4.08 -26.40
N LYS A 676 2.61 -3.97 -25.83
CA LYS A 676 2.94 -3.12 -24.69
C LYS A 676 3.92 -2.03 -25.13
N ILE A 677 3.82 -0.86 -24.51
CA ILE A 677 4.66 0.30 -24.81
C ILE A 677 5.54 0.56 -23.60
N TYR A 678 6.86 0.55 -23.79
CA TYR A 678 7.80 0.97 -22.76
C TYR A 678 8.18 2.44 -22.96
N LYS A 679 8.04 3.20 -21.88
CA LYS A 679 8.56 4.57 -21.72
C LYS A 679 8.97 4.77 -20.26
N PRO A 680 10.08 5.47 -19.97
CA PRO A 680 10.38 5.89 -18.62
C PRO A 680 9.23 6.71 -18.00
N TYR A 681 8.98 6.50 -16.72
CA TYR A 681 7.96 7.21 -15.95
C TYR A 681 8.45 7.52 -14.54
N VAL A 682 8.76 8.80 -14.30
CA VAL A 682 9.28 9.29 -13.01
C VAL A 682 8.24 10.15 -12.30
N GLY A 683 7.15 9.52 -11.87
CA GLY A 683 6.04 10.22 -11.20
C GLY A 683 6.26 10.56 -9.72
N LYS A 684 7.50 10.55 -9.22
CA LYS A 684 7.80 10.69 -7.77
C LYS A 684 8.65 11.90 -7.39
N GLY A 685 8.99 12.74 -8.35
CA GLY A 685 9.76 13.97 -8.13
C GLY A 685 9.98 14.74 -9.42
N ILE A 686 10.93 15.67 -9.39
CA ILE A 686 11.35 16.47 -10.54
C ILE A 686 12.75 16.04 -10.94
N VAL A 687 12.93 15.59 -12.18
CA VAL A 687 14.22 15.14 -12.69
C VAL A 687 15.04 16.36 -13.09
N ARG A 688 16.26 16.47 -12.57
CA ARG A 688 17.27 17.43 -13.04
C ARG A 688 18.11 16.79 -14.16
N PRO A 689 18.05 17.30 -15.40
CA PRO A 689 18.74 16.69 -16.54
C PRO A 689 20.26 16.61 -16.39
N SER A 690 20.91 17.62 -15.82
CA SER A 690 22.38 17.71 -15.76
C SER A 690 23.06 16.57 -15.00
N ASP A 691 22.42 16.01 -13.97
CA ASP A 691 23.02 15.00 -13.09
C ASP A 691 22.10 13.82 -12.78
N PHE A 692 20.94 13.75 -13.45
CA PHE A 692 19.95 12.69 -13.32
C PHE A 692 19.31 12.58 -11.92
N VAL A 693 19.48 13.56 -11.04
CA VAL A 693 18.90 13.52 -9.69
C VAL A 693 17.39 13.74 -9.75
N VAL A 694 16.66 12.99 -8.94
CA VAL A 694 15.22 13.15 -8.73
C VAL A 694 15.01 14.03 -7.50
N LEU A 695 14.73 15.30 -7.73
CA LEU A 695 14.46 16.29 -6.69
C LEU A 695 13.07 16.05 -6.07
N ASN A 696 12.97 16.16 -4.75
CA ASN A 696 11.70 16.08 -4.05
C ASN A 696 10.77 17.23 -4.47
N PHE A 697 9.46 16.97 -4.54
CA PHE A 697 8.49 18.06 -4.68
C PHE A 697 8.61 19.03 -3.50
N GLY A 698 8.89 20.31 -3.77
CA GLY A 698 9.20 21.28 -2.72
C GLY A 698 10.70 21.58 -2.53
N HIS A 699 11.59 21.01 -3.35
CA HIS A 699 13.03 21.32 -3.34
C HIS A 699 13.28 22.83 -3.52
N ILE A 700 14.30 23.35 -2.83
CA ILE A 700 14.74 24.75 -2.92
C ILE A 700 16.24 24.75 -3.19
N ASN A 701 16.67 25.54 -4.19
CA ASN A 701 18.08 25.75 -4.49
C ASN A 701 18.71 26.63 -3.39
N ASN A 702 19.42 26.04 -2.44
CA ASN A 702 20.21 26.80 -1.49
C ASN A 702 21.44 27.39 -2.21
N ARG A 703 21.47 28.71 -2.40
CA ARG A 703 22.70 29.45 -2.74
C ARG A 703 23.69 29.58 -1.57
N HIS A 704 23.41 28.96 -0.43
CA HIS A 704 24.33 28.91 0.70
C HIS A 704 24.49 27.47 1.20
N PRO A 705 25.66 26.84 1.02
CA PRO A 705 25.95 25.56 1.65
C PRO A 705 25.89 25.75 3.17
N ARG A 706 25.32 24.75 3.88
CA ARG A 706 25.54 24.61 5.32
C ARG A 706 27.06 24.61 5.52
N ILE A 707 27.58 25.66 6.16
CA ILE A 707 28.91 25.62 6.75
C ILE A 707 28.84 24.52 7.80
N LEU A 708 29.50 23.40 7.51
CA LEU A 708 29.81 22.38 8.50
C LEU A 708 30.71 23.07 9.53
N LEU A 709 30.18 23.28 10.74
CA LEU A 709 30.99 23.47 11.95
C LEU A 709 31.18 22.10 12.61
#